data_AF-A0A2T6DNP5-F1
#
_entry.id   AF-A0A2T6DNP5-F1
#
_cell.length_a   1.000
_cell.length_b   1.000
_cell.length_c   1.000
_cell.angle_alpha   90.00
_cell.angle_beta   90.00
_cell.angle_gamma   90.00
#
_symmetry.space_group_name_H-M   'P 1'
#
loop_
_entity.id
_entity.type
_entity.pdbx_description
1 polymer ?
#
loop_
_entity_poly.entity_id
_entity_poly.type
_entity_poly.pdbx_seq_one_letter_code
_entity_poly.pdbx_strand_id
1 'polypeptide(L)'
;MKQLFCHICLLILACCFFFTANSGGLFVPIDGIYREQLIKFYIEWTNPSLISPLNPLQALGSLAFPSNFWLSPAALLNYISYRISGVIISPVLFYTCISVELFLCTFYLARCMDISRAVASTASWIAVIFLMPFFQPPQNGGFFSFYMITAIVPDIAENISIICVILGLIIRLQANCRYKIARTLAISFLTAYEMAHLPLTTALFFPLVASFALYWLVWQSLGVKEIHETIRLCLLLFVPLVLPLIFVAGFLAYSIPSLFPLDFRSDREEWAHISVLFHGPTNISWAGTIIYIAGFSGAILSLFNESVALKKTAIFYLIYSGTLTIAGCIFAFVLTQYRTPSFIYLEWYLWPLMFIFTTFLFGKLLLWMGQYIRRFIPLKVTAFAHSSRKIIEERAKAFSLNWVQSFAVGAFIGLCLCTFSFSLHKSNPLNSGPYAFPPPPTPLTKALMDRIGLQSGHHWKGCMATLVDTPLGGTDTSWPQQSSWDYTIWKTTGNEYHHIIPWWYNIPTLFTYTSTISPDYYLLVTRFLSLQNDVQVKSLPVLTQLNVKILKMLGVRVVVSNKPLNSESLQLISESPSGVYAYDLKNPYISGFSPGSVTLCTSLEETFRVMTDPAYDPFNNTVVYEPVPANLTRAENPTLYWSKKGVKVKATAPGKSLLVIPLQYTNCIRVKVNNQPKVAPRLIRTNVALMGILFDEDLDITIESSYGPLSNVFGRFKDYWELKRLGCQNYTQFLRGKPDILPPPGGPM
;
A
#
# COMPACT_ATOMS: atom_id res chain seq x y z
N MET A 1 -0.90 -33.70 12.22
CA MET A 1 0.17 -33.51 11.23
C MET A 1 -0.21 -34.08 9.87
N LYS A 2 -0.37 -35.41 9.68
CA LYS A 2 -0.73 -36.00 8.37
C LYS A 2 -1.92 -35.32 7.65
N GLN A 3 -3.06 -35.16 8.34
CA GLN A 3 -4.24 -34.50 7.75
C GLN A 3 -3.98 -33.04 7.34
N LEU A 4 -3.23 -32.28 8.15
CA LEU A 4 -2.89 -30.89 7.85
C LEU A 4 -2.00 -30.81 6.60
N PHE A 5 -1.02 -31.71 6.49
CA PHE A 5 -0.17 -31.81 5.31
C PHE A 5 -0.99 -32.10 4.04
N CYS A 6 -1.95 -33.03 4.09
CA CYS A 6 -2.86 -33.29 2.98
C CYS A 6 -3.66 -32.04 2.57
N HIS A 7 -4.17 -31.26 3.53
CA HIS A 7 -4.86 -30.00 3.22
C HIS A 7 -3.95 -28.98 2.56
N ILE A 8 -2.68 -28.85 2.99
CA ILE A 8 -1.72 -27.93 2.39
C ILE A 8 -1.40 -28.36 0.95
N CYS A 9 -1.13 -29.64 0.70
CA CYS A 9 -0.89 -30.13 -0.65
C CYS A 9 -2.10 -29.89 -1.57
N LEU A 10 -3.31 -30.17 -1.07
CA LEU A 10 -4.55 -29.91 -1.82
C LEU A 10 -4.73 -28.41 -2.09
N LEU A 11 -4.41 -27.56 -1.12
CA LEU A 11 -4.47 -26.11 -1.28
C LEU A 11 -3.49 -25.62 -2.35
N ILE A 12 -2.24 -26.08 -2.31
CA ILE A 12 -1.25 -25.72 -3.33
C ILE A 12 -1.73 -26.15 -4.72
N LEU A 13 -2.23 -27.37 -4.87
CA LEU A 13 -2.77 -27.85 -6.15
C LEU A 13 -3.96 -27.00 -6.61
N ALA A 14 -4.87 -26.64 -5.70
CA ALA A 14 -6.01 -25.77 -6.00
C ALA A 14 -5.55 -24.37 -6.41
N CYS A 15 -4.65 -23.73 -5.64
CA CYS A 15 -4.07 -22.44 -5.98
C CYS A 15 -3.40 -22.47 -7.35
N CYS A 16 -2.53 -23.45 -7.60
CA CYS A 16 -1.86 -23.60 -8.90
C CYS A 16 -2.87 -23.75 -10.03
N PHE A 17 -3.92 -24.56 -9.86
CA PHE A 17 -4.95 -24.74 -10.88
C PHE A 17 -5.76 -23.45 -11.11
N PHE A 18 -6.38 -22.90 -10.06
CA PHE A 18 -7.30 -21.75 -10.19
C PHE A 18 -6.57 -20.45 -10.51
N PHE A 19 -5.42 -20.16 -9.88
CA PHE A 19 -4.67 -18.94 -10.17
C PHE A 19 -4.00 -18.99 -11.54
N THR A 20 -3.61 -20.16 -12.04
CA THR A 20 -3.14 -20.26 -13.44
C THR A 20 -4.28 -20.00 -14.41
N ALA A 21 -5.46 -20.60 -14.17
CA ALA A 21 -6.61 -20.38 -15.02
C ALA A 21 -7.13 -18.92 -14.96
N ASN A 22 -6.97 -18.25 -13.82
CA ASN A 22 -7.38 -16.88 -13.59
C ASN A 22 -6.19 -15.90 -13.60
N SER A 23 -5.07 -16.22 -14.28
CA SER A 23 -3.84 -15.44 -14.16
C SER A 23 -4.02 -13.98 -14.57
N GLY A 24 -4.90 -13.70 -15.54
CA GLY A 24 -5.26 -12.33 -15.96
C GLY A 24 -6.17 -11.58 -14.98
N GLY A 25 -6.67 -12.24 -13.94
CA GLY A 25 -7.44 -11.65 -12.84
C GLY A 25 -6.66 -11.54 -11.53
N LEU A 26 -5.34 -11.76 -11.56
CA LEU A 26 -4.43 -11.53 -10.44
C LEU A 26 -3.82 -10.14 -10.59
N PHE A 27 -3.53 -9.45 -9.47
CA PHE A 27 -3.05 -8.06 -9.50
C PHE A 27 -3.96 -7.11 -10.31
N VAL A 28 -5.27 -7.30 -10.28
CA VAL A 28 -6.23 -6.36 -10.90
C VAL A 28 -7.10 -5.71 -9.82
N PRO A 29 -7.60 -4.48 -10.03
CA PRO A 29 -7.39 -3.58 -11.16
C PRO A 29 -6.12 -2.74 -10.95
N ILE A 30 -6.15 -1.43 -11.23
CA ILE A 30 -5.02 -0.50 -11.23
C ILE A 30 -4.10 -0.61 -10.00
N ASP A 31 -4.66 -0.71 -8.80
CA ASP A 31 -3.90 -0.82 -7.55
C ASP A 31 -3.15 -2.16 -7.44
N GLY A 32 -3.69 -3.25 -8.00
CA GLY A 32 -2.99 -4.54 -8.09
C GLY A 32 -1.82 -4.48 -9.04
N ILE A 33 -2.00 -3.86 -10.20
CA ILE A 33 -0.95 -3.69 -11.19
C ILE A 33 0.16 -2.79 -10.63
N TYR A 34 -0.24 -1.78 -9.83
CA TYR A 34 0.71 -0.97 -9.09
C TYR A 34 1.53 -1.80 -8.08
N ARG A 35 0.91 -2.74 -7.36
CA ARG A 35 1.63 -3.64 -6.44
C ARG A 35 2.60 -4.54 -7.18
N GLU A 36 2.20 -5.09 -8.32
CA GLU A 36 3.10 -5.85 -9.19
C GLU A 36 4.29 -4.98 -9.65
N GLN A 37 4.02 -3.75 -10.09
CA GLN A 37 5.06 -2.78 -10.48
C GLN A 37 6.03 -2.47 -9.32
N LEU A 38 5.52 -2.32 -8.09
CA LEU A 38 6.36 -2.09 -6.91
C LEU A 38 7.28 -3.29 -6.63
N ILE A 39 6.79 -4.52 -6.74
CA ILE A 39 7.62 -5.72 -6.59
C ILE A 39 8.75 -5.73 -7.64
N LYS A 40 8.42 -5.45 -8.92
CA LYS A 40 9.40 -5.31 -10.00
C LYS A 40 10.42 -4.23 -9.67
N PHE A 41 9.97 -3.06 -9.20
CA PHE A 41 10.83 -1.97 -8.78
C PHE A 41 11.83 -2.41 -7.71
N TYR A 42 11.38 -3.11 -6.67
CA TYR A 42 12.29 -3.60 -5.63
C TYR A 42 13.35 -4.55 -6.20
N ILE A 43 12.97 -5.49 -7.08
CA ILE A 43 13.89 -6.45 -7.72
C ILE A 43 14.93 -5.74 -8.61
N GLU A 44 14.50 -4.75 -9.40
CA GLU A 44 15.34 -4.09 -10.41
C GLU A 44 16.17 -2.91 -9.87
N TRP A 45 15.68 -2.19 -8.87
CA TRP A 45 16.22 -0.90 -8.45
C TRP A 45 16.73 -0.86 -7.02
N THR A 46 16.61 -1.95 -6.26
CA THR A 46 16.99 -1.96 -4.85
C THR A 46 17.84 -3.18 -4.49
N ASN A 47 18.46 -3.13 -3.32
CA ASN A 47 19.14 -4.27 -2.69
C ASN A 47 18.36 -4.67 -1.42
N PRO A 48 18.39 -5.97 -1.03
CA PRO A 48 17.81 -6.42 0.22
C PRO A 48 18.30 -5.58 1.40
N SER A 49 17.37 -4.86 2.03
CA SER A 49 17.66 -3.99 3.18
C SER A 49 16.40 -3.70 3.97
N LEU A 50 16.56 -3.19 5.19
CA LEU A 50 15.46 -2.65 6.01
C LEU A 50 15.18 -1.16 5.72
N ILE A 51 15.89 -0.56 4.76
CA ILE A 51 15.80 0.86 4.46
C ILE A 51 14.77 1.06 3.35
N SER A 52 13.89 2.05 3.50
CA SER A 52 12.97 2.50 2.46
C SER A 52 13.78 3.13 1.32
N PRO A 53 13.79 2.54 0.11
CA PRO A 53 14.63 3.01 -0.99
C PRO A 53 14.14 4.34 -1.59
N LEU A 54 15.00 5.04 -2.31
CA LEU A 54 14.58 6.11 -3.22
C LEU A 54 13.94 5.49 -4.47
N ASN A 55 12.85 6.06 -4.96
CA ASN A 55 12.15 5.57 -6.15
C ASN A 55 12.41 6.50 -7.34
N PRO A 56 13.27 6.12 -8.30
CA PRO A 56 13.59 6.98 -9.44
C PRO A 56 12.47 7.08 -10.46
N LEU A 57 11.43 6.25 -10.35
CA LEU A 57 10.34 6.18 -11.32
C LEU A 57 9.20 7.14 -10.98
N GLN A 58 9.14 7.65 -9.74
CA GLN A 58 8.04 8.46 -9.24
C GLN A 58 8.52 9.78 -8.64
N ALA A 59 7.71 10.84 -8.78
CA ALA A 59 8.02 12.17 -8.28
C ALA A 59 9.46 12.62 -8.66
N LEU A 60 10.19 13.17 -7.69
CA LEU A 60 11.56 13.63 -7.81
C LEU A 60 12.50 12.67 -7.08
N GLY A 61 12.38 11.37 -7.32
CA GLY A 61 13.22 10.37 -6.64
C GLY A 61 12.94 10.25 -5.14
N SER A 62 11.68 10.44 -4.72
CA SER A 62 11.27 10.44 -3.31
C SER A 62 11.39 9.04 -2.68
N LEU A 63 11.18 8.92 -1.37
CA LEU A 63 11.11 7.58 -0.75
C LEU A 63 9.97 6.79 -1.40
N ALA A 64 10.26 5.53 -1.73
CA ALA A 64 9.31 4.61 -2.32
C ALA A 64 8.06 4.43 -1.44
N PHE A 65 7.01 3.87 -2.05
CA PHE A 65 5.83 3.45 -1.32
C PHE A 65 6.26 2.65 -0.07
N PRO A 66 5.73 2.96 1.12
CA PRO A 66 6.23 2.44 2.39
C PRO A 66 5.76 0.99 2.62
N SER A 67 6.30 0.10 1.79
CA SER A 67 6.18 -1.36 1.82
C SER A 67 7.52 -1.95 1.41
N ASN A 68 8.12 -2.76 2.27
CA ASN A 68 9.42 -3.37 2.05
C ASN A 68 9.28 -4.81 1.55
N PHE A 69 9.18 -4.98 0.24
CA PHE A 69 8.98 -6.30 -0.37
C PHE A 69 10.17 -7.26 -0.19
N TRP A 70 11.32 -6.82 0.33
CA TRP A 70 12.37 -7.76 0.74
C TRP A 70 12.02 -8.58 1.97
N LEU A 71 11.04 -8.13 2.75
CA LEU A 71 10.53 -8.86 3.90
C LEU A 71 9.39 -9.79 3.51
N SER A 72 8.59 -9.48 2.48
CA SER A 72 7.52 -10.37 2.01
C SER A 72 8.07 -11.73 1.55
N PRO A 73 7.65 -12.85 2.17
CA PRO A 73 8.05 -14.18 1.73
C PRO A 73 7.63 -14.48 0.29
N ALA A 74 6.43 -14.04 -0.12
CA ALA A 74 5.94 -14.23 -1.49
C ALA A 74 6.78 -13.45 -2.52
N ALA A 75 7.18 -12.22 -2.20
CA ALA A 75 8.08 -11.43 -3.04
C ALA A 75 9.49 -12.05 -3.11
N LEU A 76 10.01 -12.57 -2.00
CA LEU A 76 11.31 -13.23 -1.96
C LEU A 76 11.33 -14.50 -2.82
N LEU A 77 10.27 -15.32 -2.78
CA LEU A 77 10.14 -16.48 -3.66
C LEU A 77 10.08 -16.08 -5.13
N ASN A 78 9.41 -14.97 -5.45
CA ASN A 78 9.42 -14.42 -6.81
C ASN A 78 10.82 -13.94 -7.22
N TYR A 79 11.57 -13.30 -6.34
CA TYR A 79 12.95 -12.92 -6.60
C TYR A 79 13.84 -14.16 -6.88
N ILE A 80 13.69 -15.23 -6.10
CA ILE A 80 14.41 -16.49 -6.34
C ILE A 80 14.01 -17.08 -7.69
N SER A 81 12.71 -17.14 -7.99
CA SER A 81 12.18 -17.62 -9.27
C SER A 81 12.74 -16.81 -10.45
N TYR A 82 12.80 -15.48 -10.33
CA TYR A 82 13.41 -14.59 -11.32
C TYR A 82 14.88 -14.92 -11.56
N ARG A 83 15.66 -15.18 -10.50
CA ARG A 83 17.08 -15.54 -10.63
C ARG A 83 17.30 -16.88 -11.33
N ILE A 84 16.32 -17.79 -11.30
CA ILE A 84 16.41 -19.12 -11.91
C ILE A 84 15.85 -19.10 -13.35
N SER A 85 14.67 -18.50 -13.54
CA SER A 85 13.88 -18.61 -14.77
C SER A 85 13.92 -17.36 -15.67
N GLY A 86 14.38 -16.22 -15.15
CA GLY A 86 14.31 -14.92 -15.82
C GLY A 86 12.91 -14.27 -15.79
N VAL A 87 11.88 -14.97 -15.31
CA VAL A 87 10.52 -14.42 -15.17
C VAL A 87 10.48 -13.51 -13.95
N ILE A 88 10.29 -12.20 -14.17
CA ILE A 88 10.40 -11.18 -13.11
C ILE A 88 9.37 -11.42 -12.00
N ILE A 89 8.10 -11.67 -12.37
CA ILE A 89 7.02 -11.91 -11.43
C ILE A 89 6.13 -13.04 -11.94
N SER A 90 5.83 -13.99 -11.06
CA SER A 90 4.81 -15.02 -11.23
C SER A 90 3.67 -14.74 -10.24
N PRO A 91 2.56 -14.13 -10.70
CA PRO A 91 1.39 -13.89 -9.86
C PRO A 91 0.87 -15.17 -9.21
N VAL A 92 0.87 -16.29 -9.94
CA VAL A 92 0.46 -17.61 -9.42
C VAL A 92 1.29 -18.01 -8.22
N LEU A 93 2.62 -17.91 -8.31
CA LEU A 93 3.52 -18.23 -7.19
C LEU A 93 3.28 -17.29 -6.00
N PHE A 94 3.13 -16.00 -6.27
CA PHE A 94 2.90 -14.97 -5.25
C PHE A 94 1.63 -15.26 -4.44
N TYR A 95 0.48 -15.38 -5.11
CA TYR A 95 -0.80 -15.67 -4.47
C TYR A 95 -0.87 -17.05 -3.82
N THR A 96 -0.17 -18.05 -4.37
CA THR A 96 -0.09 -19.38 -3.76
C THR A 96 0.64 -19.34 -2.42
N CYS A 97 1.77 -18.62 -2.32
CA CYS A 97 2.52 -18.47 -1.06
C CYS A 97 1.64 -17.85 0.03
N ILE A 98 1.01 -16.73 -0.29
CA ILE A 98 0.14 -15.98 0.64
C ILE A 98 -1.07 -16.81 1.06
N SER A 99 -1.66 -17.58 0.13
CA SER A 99 -2.77 -18.48 0.45
C SER A 99 -2.37 -19.56 1.47
N VAL A 100 -1.17 -20.12 1.34
CA VAL A 100 -0.65 -21.11 2.29
C VAL A 100 -0.38 -20.47 3.66
N GLU A 101 0.20 -19.27 3.70
CA GLU A 101 0.40 -18.51 4.93
C GLU A 101 -0.91 -18.23 5.65
N LEU A 102 -1.90 -17.69 4.94
CA LEU A 102 -3.22 -17.37 5.47
C LEU A 102 -3.93 -18.62 5.99
N PHE A 103 -3.85 -19.73 5.26
CA PHE A 103 -4.39 -21.02 5.70
C PHE A 103 -3.78 -21.46 7.02
N LEU A 104 -2.44 -21.52 7.09
CA LEU A 104 -1.71 -22.01 8.26
C LEU A 104 -1.95 -21.12 9.49
N CYS A 105 -1.95 -19.80 9.29
CA CYS A 105 -2.10 -18.84 10.37
C CYS A 105 -3.54 -18.78 10.90
N THR A 106 -4.55 -18.86 10.02
CA THR A 106 -5.95 -18.99 10.43
C THR A 106 -6.19 -20.30 11.18
N PHE A 107 -5.60 -21.40 10.70
CA PHE A 107 -5.66 -22.69 11.39
C PHE A 107 -5.05 -22.61 12.78
N TYR A 108 -3.86 -22.00 12.90
CA TYR A 108 -3.17 -21.79 14.17
C TYR A 108 -4.00 -20.96 15.15
N LEU A 109 -4.59 -19.84 14.70
CA LEU A 109 -5.44 -18.99 15.53
C LEU A 109 -6.66 -19.77 16.06
N ALA A 110 -7.39 -20.47 15.19
CA ALA A 110 -8.52 -21.30 15.59
C ALA A 110 -8.13 -22.37 16.62
N ARG A 111 -6.95 -22.98 16.44
CA ARG A 111 -6.42 -23.96 17.41
C ARG A 111 -6.01 -23.32 18.73
N CYS A 112 -5.62 -22.06 18.75
CA CYS A 112 -5.36 -21.32 19.99
C CYS A 112 -6.64 -21.04 20.78
N MET A 113 -7.78 -20.94 20.11
CA MET A 113 -9.13 -20.80 20.70
C MET A 113 -9.75 -22.13 21.14
N ASP A 114 -8.98 -23.23 21.12
CA ASP A 114 -9.43 -24.60 21.42
C ASP A 114 -10.54 -25.14 20.50
N ILE A 115 -10.70 -24.59 19.30
CA ILE A 115 -11.66 -25.07 18.30
C ILE A 115 -11.19 -26.38 17.67
N SER A 116 -12.07 -27.36 17.49
CA SER A 116 -11.71 -28.67 16.91
C SER A 116 -10.94 -28.54 15.59
N ARG A 117 -10.02 -29.50 15.33
CA ARG A 117 -9.22 -29.49 14.08
C ARG A 117 -10.07 -29.44 12.82
N ALA A 118 -11.27 -30.01 12.88
CA ALA A 118 -12.19 -30.01 11.76
C ALA A 118 -12.68 -28.60 11.43
N VAL A 119 -13.27 -27.92 12.42
CA VAL A 119 -13.75 -26.54 12.27
C VAL A 119 -12.59 -25.61 11.93
N ALA A 120 -11.42 -25.80 12.55
CA ALA A 120 -10.22 -24.99 12.24
C ALA A 120 -9.76 -25.15 10.78
N SER A 121 -9.71 -26.37 10.24
CA SER A 121 -9.31 -26.61 8.85
C SER A 121 -10.33 -26.01 7.87
N THR A 122 -11.62 -26.20 8.14
CA THR A 122 -12.69 -25.63 7.30
C THR A 122 -12.69 -24.11 7.35
N ALA A 123 -12.50 -23.49 8.51
CA ALA A 123 -12.38 -22.03 8.63
C ALA A 123 -11.19 -21.48 7.84
N SER A 124 -10.08 -22.21 7.82
CA SER A 124 -8.87 -21.81 7.08
C SER A 124 -9.07 -21.89 5.58
N TRP A 125 -9.77 -22.92 5.09
CA TRP A 125 -10.20 -22.98 3.69
C TRP A 125 -11.14 -21.82 3.35
N ILE A 126 -12.19 -21.61 4.14
CA ILE A 126 -13.15 -20.52 3.92
C ILE A 126 -12.42 -19.17 3.87
N ALA A 127 -11.49 -18.91 4.80
CA ALA A 127 -10.70 -17.68 4.81
C ALA A 127 -9.91 -17.51 3.50
N VAL A 128 -9.18 -18.52 3.07
CA VAL A 128 -8.40 -18.45 1.82
C VAL A 128 -9.29 -18.25 0.61
N ILE A 129 -10.38 -19.02 0.48
CA ILE A 129 -11.20 -18.98 -0.72
C ILE A 129 -11.97 -17.66 -0.86
N PHE A 130 -12.47 -17.11 0.25
CA PHE A 130 -13.21 -15.86 0.21
C PHE A 130 -12.29 -14.63 0.16
N LEU A 131 -11.10 -14.69 0.78
CA LEU A 131 -10.17 -13.57 0.73
C LEU A 131 -9.38 -13.51 -0.57
N MET A 132 -8.87 -14.65 -1.06
CA MET A 132 -8.01 -14.72 -2.24
C MET A 132 -8.84 -14.75 -3.55
N PRO A 133 -8.27 -14.34 -4.70
CA PRO A 133 -8.95 -14.30 -5.99
C PRO A 133 -9.14 -15.69 -6.64
N PHE A 134 -9.70 -16.66 -5.91
CA PHE A 134 -10.15 -17.93 -6.50
C PHE A 134 -11.29 -17.71 -7.49
N PHE A 135 -12.12 -16.70 -7.22
CA PHE A 135 -13.19 -16.25 -8.09
C PHE A 135 -12.91 -14.83 -8.52
N GLN A 136 -12.86 -14.57 -9.82
CA GLN A 136 -12.82 -13.20 -10.31
C GLN A 136 -14.20 -12.58 -10.04
N PRO A 137 -14.32 -11.54 -9.21
CA PRO A 137 -15.59 -10.83 -9.11
C PRO A 137 -15.92 -10.26 -10.49
N PRO A 138 -17.15 -10.43 -11.01
CA PRO A 138 -17.58 -9.59 -12.11
C PRO A 138 -17.45 -8.13 -11.66
N GLN A 139 -17.11 -7.23 -12.58
CA GLN A 139 -16.85 -5.81 -12.30
C GLN A 139 -18.02 -5.11 -11.55
N ASN A 140 -19.21 -5.72 -11.55
CA ASN A 140 -20.42 -5.26 -10.86
C ASN A 140 -20.79 -6.09 -9.62
N GLY A 141 -19.81 -6.62 -8.87
CA GLY A 141 -20.08 -7.22 -7.55
C GLY A 141 -20.83 -8.55 -7.60
N GLY A 142 -20.13 -9.62 -7.95
CA GLY A 142 -20.74 -10.95 -7.99
C GLY A 142 -21.17 -11.43 -6.62
N PHE A 143 -22.32 -12.14 -6.55
CA PHE A 143 -22.92 -12.65 -5.31
C PHE A 143 -21.92 -13.37 -4.38
N PHE A 144 -20.90 -14.03 -4.94
CA PHE A 144 -19.94 -14.86 -4.19
C PHE A 144 -18.62 -14.17 -3.80
N SER A 145 -18.35 -12.93 -4.24
CA SER A 145 -17.09 -12.26 -3.92
C SER A 145 -17.12 -11.70 -2.50
N PHE A 146 -16.23 -12.04 -1.57
CA PHE A 146 -16.31 -11.45 -0.22
C PHE A 146 -15.94 -9.96 -0.22
N TYR A 147 -14.69 -9.63 -0.57
CA TYR A 147 -14.21 -8.28 -0.84
C TYR A 147 -12.88 -8.36 -1.59
N MET A 148 -12.70 -7.53 -2.62
CA MET A 148 -11.62 -7.72 -3.59
C MET A 148 -10.23 -7.32 -3.07
N ILE A 149 -10.08 -6.77 -1.85
CA ILE A 149 -8.83 -6.11 -1.44
C ILE A 149 -7.58 -6.96 -1.61
N THR A 150 -7.60 -8.27 -1.36
CA THR A 150 -6.36 -9.06 -1.49
C THR A 150 -6.04 -9.39 -2.95
N ALA A 151 -7.02 -9.33 -3.86
CA ALA A 151 -6.76 -9.36 -5.31
C ALA A 151 -6.06 -8.07 -5.78
N ILE A 152 -6.26 -6.98 -5.04
CA ILE A 152 -5.69 -5.67 -5.33
C ILE A 152 -4.36 -5.44 -4.58
N VAL A 153 -4.28 -5.86 -3.33
CA VAL A 153 -3.17 -5.60 -2.41
C VAL A 153 -2.92 -6.89 -1.64
N PRO A 154 -2.33 -7.91 -2.30
CA PRO A 154 -2.19 -9.24 -1.71
C PRO A 154 -1.32 -9.27 -0.46
N ASP A 155 -0.38 -8.35 -0.30
CA ASP A 155 0.45 -8.16 0.89
C ASP A 155 -0.37 -7.88 2.17
N ILE A 156 -1.61 -7.38 2.05
CA ILE A 156 -2.53 -7.29 3.20
C ILE A 156 -2.85 -8.66 3.77
N ALA A 157 -2.93 -9.71 2.95
CA ALA A 157 -3.21 -11.05 3.46
C ALA A 157 -2.00 -11.67 4.17
N GLU A 158 -0.77 -11.35 3.78
CA GLU A 158 0.42 -11.67 4.59
C GLU A 158 0.31 -10.99 5.97
N ASN A 159 -0.05 -9.71 5.98
CA ASN A 159 -0.25 -8.95 7.21
C ASN A 159 -1.33 -9.59 8.10
N ILE A 160 -2.50 -9.91 7.54
CA ILE A 160 -3.58 -10.63 8.24
C ILE A 160 -3.08 -11.97 8.82
N SER A 161 -2.25 -12.70 8.08
CA SER A 161 -1.66 -13.97 8.51
C SER A 161 -0.77 -13.79 9.75
N ILE A 162 0.10 -12.79 9.75
CA ILE A 162 0.97 -12.50 10.90
C ILE A 162 0.15 -12.02 12.09
N ILE A 163 -0.90 -11.20 11.89
CA ILE A 163 -1.81 -10.82 12.96
C ILE A 163 -2.49 -12.06 13.57
N CYS A 164 -2.89 -13.06 12.78
CA CYS A 164 -3.43 -14.31 13.32
C CYS A 164 -2.44 -15.02 14.25
N VAL A 165 -1.15 -15.02 13.91
CA VAL A 165 -0.10 -15.59 14.76
C VAL A 165 0.05 -14.77 16.05
N ILE A 166 0.10 -13.44 15.96
CA ILE A 166 0.17 -12.54 17.12
C ILE A 166 -1.00 -12.77 18.08
N LEU A 167 -2.25 -12.75 17.57
CA LEU A 167 -3.44 -12.99 18.39
C LEU A 167 -3.42 -14.39 19.02
N GLY A 168 -3.00 -15.42 18.29
CA GLY A 168 -2.85 -16.78 18.81
C GLY A 168 -1.81 -16.88 19.93
N LEU A 169 -0.67 -16.19 19.79
CA LEU A 169 0.35 -16.09 20.83
C LEU A 169 -0.19 -15.39 22.08
N ILE A 170 -0.96 -14.31 21.92
CA ILE A 170 -1.61 -13.58 23.03
C ILE A 170 -2.58 -14.50 23.79
N ILE A 171 -3.45 -15.24 23.08
CA ILE A 171 -4.39 -16.20 23.71
C ILE A 171 -3.63 -17.24 24.54
N ARG A 172 -2.46 -17.68 24.06
CA ARG A 172 -1.64 -18.68 24.73
C ARG A 172 -0.66 -18.10 25.75
N LEU A 173 -0.73 -16.83 26.16
CA LEU A 173 0.24 -16.27 27.14
C LEU A 173 0.21 -16.94 28.54
N GLN A 174 -0.81 -17.73 28.86
CA GLN A 174 -1.02 -18.38 30.17
C GLN A 174 -0.06 -19.56 30.50
N ALA A 175 1.14 -19.62 29.93
CA ALA A 175 2.09 -20.71 30.21
C ALA A 175 3.15 -20.33 31.25
N ASN A 176 3.94 -21.31 31.67
CA ASN A 176 5.10 -21.12 32.56
C ASN A 176 5.99 -19.96 32.08
N CYS A 177 6.68 -19.29 33.02
CA CYS A 177 7.47 -18.07 32.80
C CYS A 177 8.34 -18.10 31.52
N ARG A 178 9.04 -19.21 31.25
CA ARG A 178 9.88 -19.38 30.04
C ARG A 178 9.09 -19.23 28.73
N TYR A 179 7.93 -19.88 28.62
CA TYR A 179 7.07 -19.79 27.43
C TYR A 179 6.39 -18.43 27.33
N LYS A 180 6.06 -17.81 28.46
CA LYS A 180 5.50 -16.44 28.51
C LYS A 180 6.49 -15.45 27.91
N ILE A 181 7.76 -15.47 28.34
CA ILE A 181 8.83 -14.63 27.80
C ILE A 181 9.04 -14.90 26.31
N ALA A 182 9.17 -16.17 25.91
CA ALA A 182 9.39 -16.53 24.50
C ALA A 182 8.25 -16.03 23.59
N ARG A 183 6.99 -16.16 24.05
CA ARG A 183 5.82 -15.66 23.32
C ARG A 183 5.79 -14.13 23.25
N THR A 184 6.13 -13.42 24.34
CA THR A 184 6.22 -11.96 24.34
C THR A 184 7.30 -11.47 23.37
N LEU A 185 8.48 -12.10 23.38
CA LEU A 185 9.55 -11.78 22.42
C LEU A 185 9.10 -12.07 20.99
N ALA A 186 8.40 -13.18 20.73
CA ALA A 186 7.85 -13.50 19.42
C ALA A 186 6.79 -12.48 18.96
N ILE A 187 5.87 -12.06 19.84
CA ILE A 187 4.88 -11.00 19.53
C ILE A 187 5.60 -9.70 19.17
N SER A 188 6.61 -9.33 19.96
CA SER A 188 7.38 -8.10 19.74
C SER A 188 8.15 -8.14 18.43
N PHE A 189 8.80 -9.27 18.14
CA PHE A 189 9.52 -9.49 16.89
C PHE A 189 8.59 -9.42 15.68
N LEU A 190 7.45 -10.13 15.71
CA LEU A 190 6.47 -10.11 14.62
C LEU A 190 5.87 -8.72 14.42
N THR A 191 5.62 -7.98 15.50
CA THR A 191 5.12 -6.61 15.40
C THR A 191 6.17 -5.66 14.81
N ALA A 192 7.43 -5.77 15.25
CA ALA A 192 8.54 -4.99 14.68
C ALA A 192 8.81 -5.34 13.20
N TYR A 193 8.71 -6.62 12.86
CA TYR A 193 8.80 -7.11 11.50
C TYR A 193 7.70 -6.49 10.63
N GLU A 194 6.45 -6.45 11.11
CA GLU A 194 5.34 -5.84 10.37
C GLU A 194 5.50 -4.34 10.20
N MET A 195 5.99 -3.64 11.21
CA MET A 195 6.33 -2.21 11.10
C MET A 195 7.43 -1.95 10.07
N ALA A 196 8.35 -2.90 9.87
CA ALA A 196 9.39 -2.82 8.85
C ALA A 196 8.88 -3.20 7.45
N HIS A 197 8.00 -4.20 7.37
CA HIS A 197 7.42 -4.74 6.14
C HIS A 197 6.35 -3.80 5.57
N LEU A 198 5.34 -3.45 6.36
CA LEU A 198 4.19 -2.64 5.98
C LEU A 198 3.93 -1.56 7.04
N PRO A 199 4.81 -0.56 7.18
CA PRO A 199 4.68 0.49 8.20
C PRO A 199 3.32 1.19 8.22
N LEU A 200 2.67 1.40 7.07
CA LEU A 200 1.37 2.06 7.03
C LEU A 200 0.21 1.20 7.53
N THR A 201 0.28 -0.12 7.32
CA THR A 201 -0.77 -1.01 7.82
C THR A 201 -0.69 -1.15 9.34
N THR A 202 0.44 -0.81 9.95
CA THR A 202 0.59 -0.73 11.42
C THR A 202 -0.45 0.19 12.03
N ALA A 203 -0.73 1.35 11.44
CA ALA A 203 -1.78 2.25 11.95
C ALA A 203 -3.17 1.60 11.95
N LEU A 204 -3.38 0.57 11.12
CA LEU A 204 -4.65 -0.13 10.96
C LEU A 204 -4.76 -1.34 11.91
N PHE A 205 -3.72 -2.19 12.00
CA PHE A 205 -3.80 -3.38 12.85
C PHE A 205 -3.44 -3.11 14.32
N PHE A 206 -2.66 -2.06 14.61
CA PHE A 206 -2.18 -1.79 15.98
C PHE A 206 -3.33 -1.60 16.99
N PRO A 207 -4.42 -0.85 16.69
CA PRO A 207 -5.58 -0.76 17.59
C PRO A 207 -6.17 -2.13 17.95
N LEU A 208 -6.28 -3.05 16.99
CA LEU A 208 -6.75 -4.41 17.22
C LEU A 208 -5.80 -5.18 18.14
N VAL A 209 -4.51 -5.23 17.80
CA VAL A 209 -3.52 -5.99 18.58
C VAL A 209 -3.39 -5.43 20.00
N ALA A 210 -3.32 -4.10 20.16
CA ALA A 210 -3.20 -3.45 21.45
C ALA A 210 -4.44 -3.67 22.34
N SER A 211 -5.65 -3.48 21.78
CA SER A 211 -6.89 -3.71 22.53
C SER A 211 -7.09 -5.18 22.87
N PHE A 212 -6.73 -6.11 21.97
CA PHE A 212 -6.81 -7.56 22.23
C PHE A 212 -5.82 -7.99 23.30
N ALA A 213 -4.58 -7.49 23.25
CA ALA A 213 -3.58 -7.73 24.28
C ALA A 213 -4.05 -7.19 25.64
N LEU A 214 -4.53 -5.94 25.70
CA LEU A 214 -5.03 -5.34 26.93
C LEU A 214 -6.22 -6.11 27.49
N TYR A 215 -7.19 -6.47 26.64
CA TYR A 215 -8.33 -7.30 27.02
C TYR A 215 -7.87 -8.62 27.66
N TRP A 216 -6.92 -9.31 27.03
CA TRP A 216 -6.41 -10.57 27.55
C TRP A 216 -5.62 -10.43 28.85
N LEU A 217 -4.86 -9.35 29.00
CA LEU A 217 -4.12 -9.06 30.21
C LEU A 217 -5.06 -8.79 31.39
N VAL A 218 -6.10 -7.96 31.19
CA VAL A 218 -7.12 -7.66 32.22
C VAL A 218 -7.82 -8.94 32.70
N TRP A 219 -8.14 -9.85 31.78
CA TRP A 219 -8.75 -11.14 32.12
C TRP A 219 -7.82 -12.12 32.83
N GLN A 220 -6.51 -11.86 32.86
CA GLN A 220 -5.51 -12.67 33.56
C GLN A 220 -5.09 -12.05 34.89
N SER A 221 -5.15 -10.71 35.03
CA SER A 221 -4.55 -9.97 36.15
C SER A 221 -5.52 -9.73 37.31
N LEU A 222 -6.09 -10.79 37.89
CA LEU A 222 -6.97 -10.66 39.07
C LEU A 222 -6.19 -10.60 40.41
N GLY A 223 -4.85 -10.71 40.40
CA GLY A 223 -4.01 -10.59 41.60
C GLY A 223 -2.82 -9.61 41.45
N VAL A 224 -2.29 -9.13 42.58
CA VAL A 224 -1.22 -8.10 42.63
C VAL A 224 0.10 -8.59 42.02
N LYS A 225 0.42 -9.88 42.15
CA LYS A 225 1.63 -10.47 41.54
C LYS A 225 1.53 -10.48 40.02
N GLU A 226 0.34 -10.77 39.51
CA GLU A 226 0.01 -10.83 38.09
C GLU A 226 0.07 -9.44 37.44
N ILE A 227 -0.27 -8.37 38.18
CA ILE A 227 -0.12 -6.99 37.71
C ILE A 227 1.36 -6.63 37.48
N HIS A 228 2.25 -6.94 38.44
CA HIS A 228 3.68 -6.67 38.28
C HIS A 228 4.30 -7.44 37.11
N GLU A 229 3.92 -8.71 36.94
CA GLU A 229 4.34 -9.48 35.77
C GLU A 229 3.80 -8.88 34.47
N THR A 230 2.55 -8.42 34.47
CA THR A 230 1.94 -7.76 33.31
C THR A 230 2.71 -6.51 32.92
N ILE A 231 3.06 -5.65 33.88
CA ILE A 231 3.89 -4.46 33.63
C ILE A 231 5.24 -4.86 33.01
N ARG A 232 5.91 -5.88 33.56
CA ARG A 232 7.19 -6.38 32.99
C ARG A 232 7.04 -6.87 31.56
N LEU A 233 5.94 -7.56 31.24
CA LEU A 233 5.68 -8.04 29.88
C LEU A 233 5.34 -6.91 28.92
N CYS A 234 4.59 -5.90 29.37
CA CYS A 234 4.36 -4.69 28.58
C CYS A 234 5.66 -3.96 28.28
N LEU A 235 6.57 -3.85 29.26
CA LEU A 235 7.89 -3.26 29.04
C LEU A 235 8.74 -4.08 28.07
N LEU A 236 8.79 -5.40 28.24
CA LEU A 236 9.49 -6.32 27.32
C LEU A 236 8.92 -6.23 25.89
N LEU A 237 7.62 -5.99 25.76
CA LEU A 237 6.97 -5.82 24.47
C LEU A 237 7.28 -4.46 23.85
N PHE A 238 7.32 -3.40 24.65
CA PHE A 238 7.45 -2.03 24.16
C PHE A 238 8.87 -1.66 23.74
N VAL A 239 9.89 -2.07 24.50
CA VAL A 239 11.31 -1.72 24.23
C VAL A 239 11.75 -2.00 22.78
N PRO A 240 11.56 -3.20 22.20
CA PRO A 240 11.95 -3.47 20.82
C PRO A 240 11.08 -2.74 19.77
N LEU A 241 9.93 -2.19 20.16
CA LEU A 241 9.01 -1.49 19.28
C LEU A 241 9.25 0.02 19.20
N VAL A 242 10.05 0.60 20.12
CA VAL A 242 10.25 2.07 20.16
C VAL A 242 10.78 2.62 18.82
N LEU A 243 11.87 2.04 18.29
CA LEU A 243 12.46 2.52 17.03
C LEU A 243 11.54 2.29 15.81
N PRO A 244 10.94 1.10 15.61
CA PRO A 244 9.91 0.89 14.59
C PRO A 244 8.71 1.83 14.72
N LEU A 245 8.24 2.12 15.93
CA LEU A 245 7.12 3.05 16.17
C LEU A 245 7.49 4.49 15.77
N ILE A 246 8.69 4.95 16.12
CA ILE A 246 9.20 6.27 15.68
C ILE A 246 9.27 6.32 14.14
N PHE A 247 9.73 5.25 13.51
CA PHE A 247 9.79 5.14 12.04
C PHE A 247 8.40 5.20 11.38
N VAL A 248 7.40 4.48 11.90
CA VAL A 248 6.02 4.56 11.39
C VAL A 248 5.42 5.94 11.65
N ALA A 249 5.60 6.48 12.85
CA ALA A 249 5.09 7.79 13.22
C ALA A 249 5.73 8.90 12.36
N GLY A 250 6.99 8.78 11.99
CA GLY A 250 7.68 9.68 11.07
C GLY A 250 7.02 9.71 9.69
N PHE A 251 6.68 8.55 9.11
CA PHE A 251 5.94 8.48 7.85
C PHE A 251 4.58 9.16 7.92
N LEU A 252 3.83 8.93 9.00
CA LEU A 252 2.48 9.50 9.18
C LEU A 252 2.55 11.02 9.43
N ALA A 253 3.50 11.48 10.24
CA ALA A 253 3.68 12.89 10.53
C ALA A 253 4.12 13.67 9.29
N TYR A 254 5.10 13.16 8.53
CA TYR A 254 5.57 13.76 7.29
C TYR A 254 4.77 13.30 6.07
N SER A 255 3.46 13.50 6.12
CA SER A 255 2.53 13.19 5.03
C SER A 255 1.59 14.36 4.78
N ILE A 256 1.05 14.46 3.57
CA ILE A 256 0.09 15.52 3.24
C ILE A 256 -1.13 15.49 4.18
N PRO A 257 -1.78 14.33 4.49
CA PRO A 257 -2.92 14.32 5.42
C PRO A 257 -2.62 14.92 6.79
N SER A 258 -1.39 14.82 7.28
CA SER A 258 -1.01 15.38 8.58
C SER A 258 -0.78 16.89 8.54
N LEU A 259 -0.31 17.45 7.42
CA LEU A 259 0.08 18.87 7.33
C LEU A 259 -0.94 19.73 6.57
N PHE A 260 -1.67 19.14 5.63
CA PHE A 260 -2.72 19.78 4.84
C PHE A 260 -4.01 18.95 4.83
N PRO A 261 -4.58 18.60 5.99
CA PRO A 261 -5.81 17.81 6.05
C PRO A 261 -6.96 18.50 5.32
N LEU A 262 -6.92 19.82 5.24
CA LEU A 262 -7.95 20.69 4.68
C LEU A 262 -7.96 20.81 3.16
N ASP A 263 -6.92 20.31 2.47
CA ASP A 263 -6.77 20.40 1.02
C ASP A 263 -7.49 19.24 0.30
N PHE A 264 -8.09 18.32 1.05
CA PHE A 264 -8.68 17.08 0.52
C PHE A 264 -10.18 17.01 0.74
N ARG A 265 -10.84 16.46 -0.28
CA ARG A 265 -12.20 15.93 -0.15
C ARG A 265 -12.12 14.47 0.28
N SER A 266 -12.96 14.07 1.24
CA SER A 266 -13.13 12.65 1.55
C SER A 266 -13.90 12.01 0.40
N ASP A 267 -13.31 11.00 -0.23
CA ASP A 267 -13.90 10.22 -1.32
C ASP A 267 -14.64 8.97 -0.80
N ARG A 268 -14.81 8.82 0.52
CA ARG A 268 -15.18 7.54 1.15
C ARG A 268 -16.32 7.63 2.16
N GLU A 269 -17.22 8.56 1.95
CA GLU A 269 -18.43 8.78 2.77
C GLU A 269 -19.57 7.81 2.38
N GLU A 270 -19.26 6.53 2.15
CA GLU A 270 -20.24 5.53 1.73
C GLU A 270 -20.33 4.35 2.71
N TRP A 271 -21.52 3.75 2.81
CA TRP A 271 -21.78 2.56 3.64
C TRP A 271 -20.78 1.42 3.39
N ALA A 272 -20.36 1.26 2.13
CA ALA A 272 -19.39 0.26 1.70
C ALA A 272 -18.01 0.39 2.38
N HIS A 273 -17.65 1.58 2.85
CA HIS A 273 -16.36 1.87 3.48
C HIS A 273 -16.38 1.73 5.01
N ILE A 274 -17.55 1.44 5.59
CA ILE A 274 -17.72 1.23 7.03
C ILE A 274 -17.40 -0.22 7.40
N SER A 275 -18.04 -1.18 6.74
CA SER A 275 -17.99 -2.61 7.08
C SER A 275 -18.45 -3.48 5.91
N VAL A 276 -17.94 -4.72 5.80
CA VAL A 276 -18.47 -5.70 4.83
C VAL A 276 -19.94 -6.08 5.10
N LEU A 277 -20.45 -5.77 6.30
CA LEU A 277 -21.87 -5.88 6.64
C LEU A 277 -22.75 -5.16 5.60
N PHE A 278 -22.31 -4.03 5.07
CA PHE A 278 -23.09 -3.19 4.17
C PHE A 278 -22.88 -3.47 2.68
N HIS A 279 -22.02 -4.42 2.31
CA HIS A 279 -21.68 -4.68 0.90
C HIS A 279 -22.82 -5.28 0.08
N GLY A 280 -23.71 -6.06 0.69
CA GLY A 280 -24.90 -6.60 0.03
C GLY A 280 -25.85 -5.47 -0.41
N PRO A 281 -26.29 -4.62 0.54
CA PRO A 281 -27.13 -3.45 0.23
C PRO A 281 -26.54 -2.46 -0.78
N THR A 282 -25.21 -2.35 -0.89
CA THR A 282 -24.53 -1.48 -1.86
C THR A 282 -24.21 -2.16 -3.19
N ASN A 283 -24.77 -3.35 -3.46
CA ASN A 283 -24.51 -4.15 -4.67
C ASN A 283 -23.02 -4.46 -4.91
N ILE A 284 -22.19 -4.47 -3.86
CA ILE A 284 -20.79 -4.90 -3.96
C ILE A 284 -20.72 -6.42 -3.82
N SER A 285 -21.35 -6.98 -2.79
CA SER A 285 -21.52 -8.42 -2.62
C SER A 285 -22.33 -8.81 -1.40
N TRP A 286 -23.19 -9.82 -1.57
CA TRP A 286 -23.91 -10.45 -0.48
C TRP A 286 -23.07 -11.41 0.36
N ALA A 287 -22.00 -12.00 -0.19
CA ALA A 287 -21.16 -12.94 0.56
C ALA A 287 -20.53 -12.27 1.81
N GLY A 288 -20.05 -11.02 1.67
CA GLY A 288 -19.52 -10.23 2.79
C GLY A 288 -20.54 -10.07 3.92
N THR A 289 -21.74 -9.58 3.60
CA THR A 289 -22.83 -9.39 4.55
C THR A 289 -23.24 -10.70 5.22
N ILE A 290 -23.42 -11.78 4.46
CA ILE A 290 -23.83 -13.09 4.99
C ILE A 290 -22.77 -13.64 5.94
N ILE A 291 -21.49 -13.56 5.56
CA ILE A 291 -20.38 -14.06 6.37
C ILE A 291 -20.21 -13.22 7.64
N TYR A 292 -20.41 -11.90 7.56
CA TYR A 292 -20.42 -11.04 8.74
C TYR A 292 -21.52 -11.46 9.73
N ILE A 293 -22.78 -11.60 9.25
CA ILE A 293 -23.93 -11.97 10.09
C ILE A 293 -23.74 -13.36 10.69
N ALA A 294 -23.27 -14.32 9.88
CA ALA A 294 -22.98 -15.68 10.35
C ALA A 294 -21.84 -15.71 11.36
N GLY A 295 -20.79 -14.91 11.16
CA GLY A 295 -19.66 -14.79 12.06
C GLY A 295 -20.05 -14.17 13.39
N PHE A 296 -20.85 -13.10 13.35
CA PHE A 296 -21.41 -12.45 14.54
C PHE A 296 -22.32 -13.41 15.32
N SER A 297 -23.22 -14.11 14.63
CA SER A 297 -24.11 -15.11 15.24
C SER A 297 -23.32 -16.31 15.82
N GLY A 298 -22.28 -16.76 15.13
CA GLY A 298 -21.39 -17.81 15.59
C GLY A 298 -20.59 -17.42 16.84
N ALA A 299 -20.20 -16.15 16.96
CA ALA A 299 -19.58 -15.61 18.16
C ALA A 299 -20.58 -15.56 19.33
N ILE A 300 -21.84 -15.15 19.10
CA ILE A 300 -22.91 -15.23 20.13
C ILE A 300 -23.10 -16.67 20.60
N LEU A 301 -23.22 -17.63 19.67
CA LEU A 301 -23.36 -19.04 20.01
C LEU A 301 -22.14 -19.57 20.79
N SER A 302 -20.95 -19.06 20.50
CA SER A 302 -19.70 -19.42 21.18
C SER A 302 -19.67 -18.98 22.65
N LEU A 303 -20.51 -18.01 23.06
CA LEU A 303 -20.64 -17.60 24.47
C LEU A 303 -21.16 -18.72 25.38
N PHE A 304 -21.88 -19.67 24.79
CA PHE A 304 -22.45 -20.84 25.47
C PHE A 304 -21.52 -22.08 25.39
N ASN A 305 -20.31 -21.94 24.84
CA ASN A 305 -19.35 -23.04 24.78
C ASN A 305 -18.52 -23.13 26.08
N GLU A 306 -18.08 -24.34 26.41
CA GLU A 306 -17.28 -24.66 27.61
C GLU A 306 -15.84 -24.13 27.52
N SER A 307 -15.29 -23.96 26.31
CA SER A 307 -13.93 -23.42 26.15
C SER A 307 -13.85 -21.95 26.58
N VAL A 308 -13.09 -21.70 27.65
CA VAL A 308 -12.82 -20.35 28.17
C VAL A 308 -12.14 -19.47 27.11
N ALA A 309 -11.19 -20.01 26.35
CA ALA A 309 -10.48 -19.27 25.31
C ALA A 309 -11.43 -18.82 24.20
N LEU A 310 -12.27 -19.74 23.70
CA LEU A 310 -13.25 -19.44 22.67
C LEU A 310 -14.25 -18.37 23.12
N LYS A 311 -14.81 -18.53 24.33
CA LYS A 311 -15.78 -17.58 24.89
C LYS A 311 -15.21 -16.18 25.01
N LYS A 312 -13.99 -16.04 25.54
CA LYS A 312 -13.33 -14.74 25.70
C LYS A 312 -13.01 -14.09 24.35
N THR A 313 -12.49 -14.85 23.39
CA THR A 313 -12.27 -14.32 22.03
C THR A 313 -13.58 -13.90 21.36
N ALA A 314 -14.68 -14.62 21.59
CA ALA A 314 -16.00 -14.27 21.07
C ALA A 314 -16.53 -12.95 21.67
N ILE A 315 -16.39 -12.75 23.00
CA ILE A 315 -16.74 -11.50 23.67
C ILE A 315 -15.96 -10.32 23.06
N PHE A 316 -14.64 -10.47 22.93
CA PHE A 316 -13.81 -9.43 22.33
C PHE A 316 -14.26 -9.12 20.89
N TYR A 317 -14.44 -10.15 20.06
CA TYR A 317 -14.86 -9.97 18.66
C TYR A 317 -16.19 -9.22 18.55
N LEU A 318 -17.19 -9.58 19.36
CA LEU A 318 -18.50 -8.91 19.37
C LEU A 318 -18.37 -7.42 19.77
N ILE A 319 -17.63 -7.13 20.84
CA ILE A 319 -17.44 -5.76 21.32
C ILE A 319 -16.66 -4.93 20.29
N TYR A 320 -15.54 -5.46 19.80
CA TYR A 320 -14.66 -4.73 18.88
C TYR A 320 -15.35 -4.50 17.53
N SER A 321 -15.96 -5.53 16.93
CA SER A 321 -16.70 -5.42 15.67
C SER A 321 -17.90 -4.48 15.80
N GLY A 322 -18.67 -4.57 16.90
CA GLY A 322 -19.78 -3.65 17.17
C GLY A 322 -19.31 -2.20 17.31
N THR A 323 -18.23 -1.97 18.07
CA THR A 323 -17.64 -0.64 18.26
C THR A 323 -17.14 -0.07 16.94
N LEU A 324 -16.46 -0.88 16.12
CA LEU A 324 -15.96 -0.48 14.81
C LEU A 324 -17.10 -0.02 13.90
N THR A 325 -18.16 -0.82 13.78
CA THR A 325 -19.30 -0.51 12.92
C THR A 325 -20.05 0.74 13.40
N ILE A 326 -20.29 0.88 14.72
CA ILE A 326 -20.92 2.07 15.29
C ILE A 326 -20.06 3.31 15.06
N ALA A 327 -18.76 3.24 15.35
CA ALA A 327 -17.83 4.34 15.12
C ALA A 327 -17.82 4.73 13.64
N GLY A 328 -17.73 3.77 12.72
CA GLY A 328 -17.75 4.04 11.29
C GLY A 328 -19.04 4.68 10.81
N CYS A 329 -20.21 4.30 11.35
CA CYS A 329 -21.46 5.02 11.09
C CYS A 329 -21.44 6.45 11.63
N ILE A 330 -20.95 6.67 12.85
CA ILE A 330 -20.82 8.02 13.42
C ILE A 330 -19.90 8.88 12.55
N PHE A 331 -18.75 8.34 12.13
CA PHE A 331 -17.80 9.10 11.32
C PHE A 331 -18.28 9.35 9.89
N ALA A 332 -18.97 8.40 9.28
CA ALA A 332 -19.53 8.59 7.93
C ALA A 332 -20.68 9.61 7.90
N PHE A 333 -21.54 9.63 8.92
CA PHE A 333 -22.81 10.38 8.87
C PHE A 333 -22.91 11.56 9.84
N VAL A 334 -22.12 11.58 10.91
CA VAL A 334 -22.14 12.66 11.93
C VAL A 334 -20.90 13.53 11.82
N LEU A 335 -19.72 12.91 11.67
CA LEU A 335 -18.43 13.61 11.61
C LEU A 335 -17.90 13.62 10.17
N THR A 336 -18.64 14.22 9.24
CA THR A 336 -18.35 14.28 7.78
C THR A 336 -16.97 14.86 7.44
N GLN A 337 -16.24 15.43 8.41
CA GLN A 337 -14.85 15.84 8.27
C GLN A 337 -13.84 14.71 8.53
N TYR A 338 -14.28 13.45 8.62
CA TYR A 338 -13.42 12.30 8.86
C TYR A 338 -12.40 12.12 7.73
N ARG A 339 -11.11 12.23 8.07
CA ARG A 339 -9.99 12.18 7.12
C ARG A 339 -9.04 11.01 7.34
N THR A 340 -9.30 10.18 8.33
CA THR A 340 -8.50 8.99 8.63
C THR A 340 -8.90 7.81 7.75
N PRO A 341 -8.19 6.67 7.79
CA PRO A 341 -8.51 5.52 6.96
C PRO A 341 -9.95 5.04 7.17
N SER A 342 -10.55 4.48 6.12
CA SER A 342 -11.89 3.89 6.17
C SER A 342 -11.99 2.81 7.24
N PHE A 343 -13.11 2.73 7.96
CA PHE A 343 -13.28 1.78 9.06
C PHE A 343 -13.19 0.32 8.60
N ILE A 344 -13.60 0.02 7.37
CA ILE A 344 -13.42 -1.31 6.79
C ILE A 344 -11.95 -1.76 6.79
N TYR A 345 -10.98 -0.83 6.74
CA TYR A 345 -9.55 -1.16 6.74
C TYR A 345 -9.09 -1.74 8.09
N LEU A 346 -9.73 -1.33 9.18
CA LEU A 346 -9.52 -1.91 10.51
C LEU A 346 -10.19 -3.28 10.62
N GLU A 347 -11.32 -3.46 9.93
CA GLU A 347 -12.09 -4.72 9.92
C GLU A 347 -11.34 -5.86 9.21
N TRP A 348 -10.48 -5.57 8.23
CA TRP A 348 -9.71 -6.57 7.48
C TRP A 348 -9.02 -7.60 8.39
N TYR A 349 -8.52 -7.13 9.53
CA TYR A 349 -7.79 -7.94 10.50
C TYR A 349 -8.70 -8.80 11.41
N LEU A 350 -10.02 -8.57 11.38
CA LEU A 350 -11.01 -9.39 12.07
C LEU A 350 -11.56 -10.52 11.22
N TRP A 351 -11.37 -10.48 9.90
CA TRP A 351 -11.95 -11.47 9.00
C TRP A 351 -11.57 -12.92 9.33
N PRO A 352 -10.34 -13.28 9.73
CA PRO A 352 -10.04 -14.63 10.18
C PRO A 352 -10.93 -15.08 11.36
N LEU A 353 -11.19 -14.20 12.33
CA LEU A 353 -12.11 -14.50 13.44
C LEU A 353 -13.55 -14.65 12.92
N MET A 354 -13.97 -13.80 12.00
CA MET A 354 -15.29 -13.88 11.34
C MET A 354 -15.48 -15.24 10.65
N PHE A 355 -14.52 -15.72 9.86
CA PHE A 355 -14.57 -17.03 9.21
C PHE A 355 -14.55 -18.19 10.21
N ILE A 356 -13.75 -18.07 11.28
CA ILE A 356 -13.71 -19.07 12.36
C ILE A 356 -15.08 -19.20 13.04
N PHE A 357 -15.71 -18.09 13.42
CA PHE A 357 -17.02 -18.10 14.06
C PHE A 357 -18.14 -18.52 13.11
N THR A 358 -18.09 -18.12 11.84
CA THR A 358 -19.01 -18.59 10.79
C THR A 358 -18.96 -20.12 10.67
N THR A 359 -17.74 -20.69 10.60
CA THR A 359 -17.57 -22.13 10.53
C THR A 359 -18.03 -22.84 11.79
N PHE A 360 -17.81 -22.24 12.96
CA PHE A 360 -18.29 -22.75 14.23
C PHE A 360 -19.83 -22.83 14.27
N LEU A 361 -20.52 -21.78 13.81
CA LEU A 361 -21.98 -21.75 13.69
C LEU A 361 -22.49 -22.89 12.81
N PHE A 362 -21.99 -23.00 11.58
CA PHE A 362 -22.42 -24.05 10.66
C PHE A 362 -22.08 -25.45 11.18
N GLY A 363 -20.93 -25.63 11.82
CA GLY A 363 -20.57 -26.89 12.47
C GLY A 363 -21.57 -27.30 13.55
N LYS A 364 -22.05 -26.35 14.37
CA LYS A 364 -23.08 -26.62 15.39
C LYS A 364 -24.45 -26.88 14.78
N LEU A 365 -24.85 -26.12 13.75
CA LEU A 365 -26.10 -26.35 13.03
C LEU A 365 -26.15 -27.74 12.38
N LEU A 366 -25.06 -28.16 11.73
CA LEU A 366 -24.97 -29.50 11.13
C LEU A 366 -25.04 -30.61 12.18
N LEU A 367 -24.40 -30.43 13.34
CA LEU A 367 -24.53 -31.38 14.45
C LEU A 367 -25.97 -31.45 14.97
N TRP A 368 -26.63 -30.30 15.12
CA TRP A 368 -28.02 -30.22 15.55
C TRP A 368 -28.98 -30.87 14.53
N MET A 369 -28.83 -30.56 13.24
CA MET A 369 -29.58 -31.20 12.16
C MET A 369 -29.36 -32.72 12.12
N GLY A 370 -28.12 -33.18 12.28
CA GLY A 370 -27.80 -34.60 12.34
C GLY A 370 -28.44 -35.31 13.54
N GLN A 371 -28.50 -34.65 14.70
CA GLN A 371 -29.24 -35.15 15.87
C GLN A 371 -30.75 -35.16 15.64
N TYR A 372 -31.28 -34.13 14.97
CA TYR A 372 -32.70 -34.03 14.63
C TYR A 372 -33.10 -35.14 13.66
N ILE A 373 -32.41 -35.30 12.53
CA ILE A 373 -32.66 -36.36 11.53
C ILE A 373 -32.62 -37.75 12.19
N ARG A 374 -31.67 -38.00 13.11
CA ARG A 374 -31.62 -39.25 13.88
C ARG A 374 -32.85 -39.51 14.75
N ARG A 375 -33.55 -38.47 15.23
CA ARG A 375 -34.82 -38.63 15.96
C ARG A 375 -35.99 -38.99 15.05
N PHE A 376 -35.98 -38.53 13.79
CA PHE A 376 -37.07 -38.72 12.83
C PHE A 376 -36.93 -39.95 11.93
N ILE A 377 -35.75 -40.56 11.88
CA ILE A 377 -35.56 -41.87 11.26
C ILE A 377 -35.69 -42.92 12.38
N PRO A 378 -36.89 -43.47 12.66
CA PRO A 378 -37.05 -44.57 13.59
C PRO A 378 -36.35 -45.78 12.99
N LEU A 379 -35.07 -45.92 13.33
CA LEU A 379 -34.32 -47.14 13.14
C LEU A 379 -34.97 -48.19 14.06
N LYS A 380 -36.00 -48.88 13.55
CA LYS A 380 -36.53 -50.15 14.09
C LYS A 380 -35.42 -51.18 13.99
N VAL A 381 -34.41 -51.05 14.84
CA VAL A 381 -33.30 -51.99 14.90
C VAL A 381 -33.60 -52.94 16.04
N THR A 382 -33.81 -54.18 15.63
CA THR A 382 -34.04 -55.36 16.45
C THR A 382 -32.95 -55.54 17.52
N ALA A 383 -33.27 -56.31 18.57
CA ALA A 383 -32.51 -56.46 19.81
C ALA A 383 -31.01 -56.83 19.68
N PHE A 384 -30.53 -57.19 18.48
CA PHE A 384 -29.12 -57.44 18.19
C PHE A 384 -28.23 -56.17 18.24
N ALA A 385 -28.81 -54.98 18.30
CA ALA A 385 -28.06 -53.72 18.16
C ALA A 385 -27.60 -53.05 19.46
N HIS A 386 -27.79 -53.63 20.64
CA HIS A 386 -27.33 -52.98 21.88
C HIS A 386 -25.79 -52.98 22.02
N SER A 387 -25.12 -54.07 21.64
CA SER A 387 -23.65 -54.15 21.53
C SER A 387 -23.11 -53.26 20.41
N SER A 388 -23.81 -53.26 19.26
CA SER A 388 -23.49 -52.42 18.11
C SER A 388 -23.72 -50.94 18.40
N ARG A 389 -24.59 -50.56 19.35
CA ARG A 389 -24.96 -49.16 19.60
C ARG A 389 -23.79 -48.31 20.05
N LYS A 390 -22.93 -48.84 20.93
CA LYS A 390 -21.76 -48.09 21.43
C LYS A 390 -20.69 -47.94 20.35
N ILE A 391 -20.46 -49.00 19.58
CA ILE A 391 -19.54 -48.98 18.43
C ILE A 391 -20.11 -48.11 17.30
N ILE A 392 -21.40 -48.14 17.04
CA ILE A 392 -22.09 -47.28 16.08
C ILE A 392 -22.16 -45.86 16.59
N GLU A 393 -22.24 -45.58 17.89
CA GLU A 393 -22.21 -44.21 18.42
C GLU A 393 -20.82 -43.60 18.37
N GLU A 394 -19.78 -44.36 18.73
CA GLU A 394 -18.39 -43.94 18.59
C GLU A 394 -17.99 -43.83 17.12
N ARG A 395 -18.35 -44.83 16.30
CA ARG A 395 -18.15 -44.77 14.85
C ARG A 395 -19.01 -43.70 14.22
N ALA A 396 -20.26 -43.47 14.60
CA ALA A 396 -21.09 -42.42 13.99
C ALA A 396 -20.70 -41.02 14.46
N LYS A 397 -20.10 -40.85 15.65
CA LYS A 397 -19.43 -39.60 16.06
C LYS A 397 -18.16 -39.37 15.25
N ALA A 398 -17.35 -40.41 15.02
CA ALA A 398 -16.15 -40.33 14.18
C ALA A 398 -16.49 -40.17 12.67
N PHE A 399 -17.55 -40.84 12.22
CA PHE A 399 -18.02 -40.91 10.84
C PHE A 399 -18.75 -39.62 10.48
N SER A 400 -19.59 -39.05 11.35
CA SER A 400 -20.23 -37.76 11.07
C SER A 400 -19.23 -36.61 10.99
N LEU A 401 -18.18 -36.62 11.82
CA LEU A 401 -17.20 -35.52 11.80
C LEU A 401 -16.29 -35.59 10.56
N ASN A 402 -15.78 -36.78 10.21
CA ASN A 402 -14.90 -36.96 9.06
C ASN A 402 -15.65 -36.88 7.72
N TRP A 403 -16.91 -37.34 7.65
CA TRP A 403 -17.74 -37.15 6.46
C TRP A 403 -18.18 -35.71 6.30
N VAL A 404 -18.55 -34.99 7.36
CA VAL A 404 -18.86 -33.56 7.21
C VAL A 404 -17.64 -32.80 6.71
N GLN A 405 -16.42 -33.15 7.15
CA GLN A 405 -15.20 -32.56 6.56
C GLN A 405 -15.00 -32.95 5.09
N SER A 406 -15.14 -34.22 4.75
CA SER A 406 -14.89 -34.72 3.38
C SER A 406 -15.98 -34.27 2.41
N PHE A 407 -17.22 -34.18 2.89
CA PHE A 407 -18.38 -33.68 2.13
C PHE A 407 -18.37 -32.16 2.05
N ALA A 408 -18.01 -31.43 3.12
CA ALA A 408 -17.86 -29.98 3.03
C ALA A 408 -16.72 -29.63 2.08
N VAL A 409 -15.55 -30.26 2.20
CA VAL A 409 -14.42 -30.03 1.28
C VAL A 409 -14.78 -30.51 -0.14
N GLY A 410 -15.40 -31.68 -0.29
CA GLY A 410 -15.77 -32.25 -1.59
C GLY A 410 -16.91 -31.52 -2.32
N ALA A 411 -18.01 -31.22 -1.62
CA ALA A 411 -19.11 -30.42 -2.17
C ALA A 411 -18.67 -28.98 -2.46
N PHE A 412 -17.71 -28.46 -1.69
CA PHE A 412 -17.14 -27.15 -1.91
C PHE A 412 -16.16 -27.11 -3.08
N ILE A 413 -15.29 -28.12 -3.24
CA ILE A 413 -14.49 -28.29 -4.47
C ILE A 413 -15.44 -28.44 -5.66
N GLY A 414 -16.52 -29.22 -5.52
CA GLY A 414 -17.58 -29.34 -6.52
C GLY A 414 -18.23 -27.99 -6.84
N LEU A 415 -18.54 -27.17 -5.84
CA LEU A 415 -19.08 -25.82 -6.03
C LEU A 415 -18.08 -24.91 -6.74
N CYS A 416 -16.80 -24.94 -6.34
CA CYS A 416 -15.72 -24.18 -6.98
C CYS A 416 -15.57 -24.57 -8.46
N LEU A 417 -15.58 -25.87 -8.75
CA LEU A 417 -15.52 -26.42 -10.11
C LEU A 417 -16.75 -26.03 -10.93
N CYS A 418 -17.95 -26.03 -10.33
CA CYS A 418 -19.18 -25.59 -10.99
C CYS A 418 -19.15 -24.08 -11.29
N THR A 419 -18.76 -23.24 -10.33
CA THR A 419 -18.62 -21.78 -10.55
C THR A 419 -17.51 -21.42 -11.53
N PHE A 420 -16.44 -22.21 -11.54
CA PHE A 420 -15.33 -22.09 -12.49
C PHE A 420 -15.77 -22.46 -13.91
N SER A 421 -16.56 -23.53 -14.06
CA SER A 421 -17.19 -23.92 -15.33
C SER A 421 -18.12 -22.83 -15.86
N PHE A 422 -18.85 -22.14 -14.97
CA PHE A 422 -19.67 -20.98 -15.34
C PHE A 422 -18.85 -19.72 -15.70
N SER A 423 -17.68 -19.51 -15.08
CA SER A 423 -16.79 -18.38 -15.43
C SER A 423 -16.09 -18.59 -16.76
N LEU A 424 -15.62 -19.80 -17.07
CA LEU A 424 -15.04 -20.15 -18.37
C LEU A 424 -16.04 -20.00 -19.53
N HIS A 425 -17.34 -20.21 -19.27
CA HIS A 425 -18.37 -20.04 -20.31
C HIS A 425 -18.74 -18.57 -20.58
N LYS A 426 -18.33 -17.64 -19.70
CA LYS A 426 -18.53 -16.19 -19.85
C LYS A 426 -17.24 -15.41 -20.07
N SER A 427 -16.07 -16.04 -20.16
CA SER A 427 -14.83 -15.42 -20.64
C SER A 427 -14.90 -15.22 -22.16
N ASN A 428 -15.86 -14.38 -22.58
CA ASN A 428 -15.80 -13.65 -23.83
C ASN A 428 -14.44 -12.92 -23.85
N PRO A 429 -13.68 -12.86 -24.94
CA PRO A 429 -12.41 -12.12 -25.03
C PRO A 429 -12.51 -10.60 -24.76
N LEU A 430 -13.69 -10.10 -24.37
CA LEU A 430 -13.92 -8.78 -23.78
C LEU A 430 -13.75 -8.75 -22.24
N ASN A 431 -13.66 -9.91 -21.57
CA ASN A 431 -13.43 -10.07 -20.12
C ASN A 431 -11.93 -10.22 -19.76
N SER A 432 -11.04 -10.36 -20.75
CA SER A 432 -9.75 -9.67 -20.69
C SER A 432 -10.06 -8.19 -20.93
N GLY A 433 -10.39 -7.45 -19.87
CA GLY A 433 -10.43 -6.00 -19.96
C GLY A 433 -9.11 -5.45 -20.56
N PRO A 434 -8.98 -4.12 -20.77
CA PRO A 434 -7.73 -3.50 -21.25
C PRO A 434 -6.44 -3.93 -20.50
N TYR A 435 -6.58 -4.58 -19.35
CA TYR A 435 -5.57 -5.05 -18.41
C TYR A 435 -4.74 -6.28 -18.83
N ALA A 436 -4.53 -6.57 -20.11
CA ALA A 436 -3.46 -7.50 -20.47
C ALA A 436 -2.13 -6.90 -19.98
N PHE A 437 -1.61 -7.42 -18.87
CA PHE A 437 -0.45 -6.86 -18.18
C PHE A 437 0.69 -7.88 -18.10
N PRO A 438 1.94 -7.48 -18.40
CA PRO A 438 2.30 -6.15 -18.92
C PRO A 438 1.82 -5.94 -20.36
N PRO A 439 1.26 -4.77 -20.70
CA PRO A 439 0.78 -4.53 -22.05
C PRO A 439 1.97 -4.36 -22.98
N PRO A 440 1.92 -4.79 -24.25
CA PRO A 440 3.01 -4.58 -25.20
C PRO A 440 3.29 -3.09 -25.43
N PRO A 441 4.55 -2.68 -25.71
CA PRO A 441 4.87 -1.26 -25.84
C PRO A 441 4.30 -0.68 -27.14
N THR A 442 3.49 0.36 -27.01
CA THR A 442 2.95 1.15 -28.13
C THR A 442 4.05 2.00 -28.79
N PRO A 443 3.82 2.56 -30.01
CA PRO A 443 4.79 3.46 -30.64
C PRO A 443 5.19 4.64 -29.74
N LEU A 444 4.23 5.27 -29.07
CA LEU A 444 4.50 6.34 -28.11
C LEU A 444 5.32 5.82 -26.92
N THR A 445 4.99 4.65 -26.37
CA THR A 445 5.77 4.05 -25.27
C THR A 445 7.22 3.80 -25.67
N LYS A 446 7.47 3.26 -26.87
CA LYS A 446 8.83 3.05 -27.40
C LYS A 446 9.58 4.38 -27.53
N ALA A 447 8.93 5.41 -28.07
CA ALA A 447 9.52 6.75 -28.18
C ALA A 447 9.89 7.34 -26.81
N LEU A 448 9.07 7.11 -25.78
CA LEU A 448 9.37 7.51 -24.40
C LEU A 448 10.54 6.70 -23.81
N MET A 449 10.57 5.38 -24.00
CA MET A 449 11.66 4.51 -23.55
C MET A 449 13.01 4.95 -24.13
N ASP A 450 13.08 5.25 -25.42
CA ASP A 450 14.33 5.65 -26.06
C ASP A 450 14.85 7.00 -25.55
N ARG A 451 13.92 7.94 -25.29
CA ARG A 451 14.24 9.31 -24.87
C ARG A 451 14.57 9.45 -23.39
N ILE A 452 13.76 8.85 -22.52
CA ILE A 452 13.81 9.05 -21.05
C ILE A 452 13.78 7.75 -20.26
N GLY A 453 13.72 6.58 -20.90
CA GLY A 453 13.79 5.29 -20.23
C GLY A 453 15.07 5.17 -19.39
N LEU A 454 14.89 4.76 -18.14
CA LEU A 454 15.94 4.66 -17.15
C LEU A 454 16.59 3.28 -17.21
N GLN A 455 17.93 3.27 -17.17
CA GLN A 455 18.73 2.06 -17.10
C GLN A 455 19.67 2.16 -15.90
N SER A 456 19.81 1.08 -15.14
CA SER A 456 20.68 1.07 -13.96
C SER A 456 22.13 1.36 -14.37
N GLY A 457 22.80 2.26 -13.65
CA GLY A 457 24.16 2.71 -13.91
C GLY A 457 24.32 3.72 -15.05
N HIS A 458 23.25 4.08 -15.77
CA HIS A 458 23.31 5.00 -16.89
C HIS A 458 22.94 6.43 -16.50
N HIS A 459 23.25 7.39 -17.38
CA HIS A 459 22.87 8.78 -17.23
C HIS A 459 21.35 8.91 -17.13
N TRP A 460 20.89 9.73 -16.19
CA TRP A 460 19.51 10.16 -16.13
C TRP A 460 19.21 11.07 -17.31
N LYS A 461 18.09 10.83 -18.00
CA LYS A 461 17.73 11.50 -19.25
C LYS A 461 16.52 12.44 -19.12
N GLY A 462 16.00 12.63 -17.92
CA GLY A 462 14.77 13.37 -17.67
C GLY A 462 13.66 12.49 -17.12
N CYS A 463 12.56 13.12 -16.74
CA CYS A 463 11.29 12.45 -16.46
C CYS A 463 10.17 12.98 -17.37
N MET A 464 9.03 12.31 -17.32
CA MET A 464 7.79 12.70 -17.99
C MET A 464 6.85 13.41 -17.01
N ALA A 465 6.14 14.44 -17.46
CA ALA A 465 4.97 14.97 -16.76
C ALA A 465 3.73 14.77 -17.63
N THR A 466 2.64 14.30 -17.02
CA THR A 466 1.35 14.14 -17.71
C THR A 466 0.39 15.20 -17.19
N LEU A 467 -0.12 16.02 -18.10
CA LEU A 467 -1.06 17.10 -17.82
C LEU A 467 -2.41 16.72 -18.42
N VAL A 468 -3.41 16.49 -17.59
CA VAL A 468 -4.74 16.09 -18.06
C VAL A 468 -5.69 17.25 -17.77
N ASP A 469 -6.11 17.93 -18.83
CA ASP A 469 -7.02 19.07 -18.75
C ASP A 469 -8.38 18.71 -18.16
N THR A 470 -9.13 19.72 -17.72
CA THR A 470 -10.50 19.56 -17.23
C THR A 470 -11.39 18.97 -18.33
N PRO A 471 -12.39 18.12 -18.00
CA PRO A 471 -13.33 17.62 -18.98
C PRO A 471 -14.05 18.79 -19.70
N LEU A 472 -13.87 18.91 -21.02
CA LEU A 472 -14.55 19.80 -21.97
C LEU A 472 -15.37 20.96 -21.35
N GLY A 473 -14.69 21.96 -20.78
CA GLY A 473 -15.31 23.20 -20.27
C GLY A 473 -15.52 23.28 -18.76
N GLY A 474 -15.11 22.26 -17.99
CA GLY A 474 -15.08 22.32 -16.53
C GLY A 474 -14.02 23.30 -16.00
N THR A 475 -14.24 23.86 -14.81
CA THR A 475 -13.28 24.78 -14.15
C THR A 475 -12.30 24.07 -13.21
N ASP A 476 -12.50 22.77 -13.00
CA ASP A 476 -11.73 21.89 -12.11
C ASP A 476 -11.62 20.47 -12.67
N THR A 477 -10.65 19.71 -12.15
CA THR A 477 -10.61 18.25 -12.33
C THR A 477 -10.28 17.55 -11.01
N SER A 478 -10.41 16.22 -11.02
CA SER A 478 -10.20 15.35 -9.87
C SER A 478 -9.55 14.05 -10.32
N TRP A 479 -8.95 13.32 -9.37
CA TRP A 479 -8.36 12.01 -9.68
C TRP A 479 -9.35 11.03 -10.35
N PRO A 480 -10.61 10.86 -9.91
CA PRO A 480 -11.55 9.97 -10.59
C PRO A 480 -11.77 10.31 -12.08
N GLN A 481 -11.77 11.60 -12.43
CA GLN A 481 -11.90 12.04 -13.82
C GLN A 481 -10.64 11.73 -14.63
N GLN A 482 -9.45 12.01 -14.10
CA GLN A 482 -8.19 11.66 -14.75
C GLN A 482 -8.03 10.14 -14.91
N SER A 483 -8.37 9.36 -13.89
CA SER A 483 -8.36 7.89 -13.95
C SER A 483 -9.34 7.33 -14.98
N SER A 484 -10.49 7.97 -15.17
CA SER A 484 -11.46 7.61 -16.23
C SER A 484 -10.89 7.89 -17.63
N TRP A 485 -10.14 8.98 -17.79
CA TRP A 485 -9.39 9.27 -19.02
C TRP A 485 -8.29 8.23 -19.25
N ASP A 486 -7.47 7.94 -18.24
CA ASP A 486 -6.40 6.93 -18.30
C ASP A 486 -6.96 5.57 -18.74
N TYR A 487 -8.09 5.16 -18.17
CA TYR A 487 -8.78 3.93 -18.55
C TYR A 487 -9.26 3.93 -20.01
N THR A 488 -9.76 5.07 -20.49
CA THR A 488 -10.18 5.24 -21.88
C THR A 488 -9.00 5.13 -22.83
N ILE A 489 -7.91 5.84 -22.53
CA ILE A 489 -6.67 5.82 -23.31
C ILE A 489 -6.02 4.43 -23.33
N TRP A 490 -6.05 3.73 -22.20
CA TRP A 490 -5.61 2.35 -22.14
C TRP A 490 -6.43 1.47 -23.07
N LYS A 491 -7.76 1.54 -23.01
CA LYS A 491 -8.63 0.76 -23.92
C LYS A 491 -8.36 1.04 -25.40
N THR A 492 -8.14 2.29 -25.78
CA THR A 492 -8.03 2.66 -27.19
C THR A 492 -6.63 2.48 -27.75
N THR A 493 -5.59 2.71 -26.94
CA THR A 493 -4.19 2.66 -27.41
C THR A 493 -3.42 1.43 -26.97
N GLY A 494 -3.92 0.69 -25.98
CA GLY A 494 -3.24 -0.44 -25.34
C GLY A 494 -2.42 -0.08 -24.10
N ASN A 495 -2.07 1.20 -23.91
CA ASN A 495 -1.30 1.70 -22.76
C ASN A 495 -1.94 2.97 -22.17
N GLU A 496 -1.85 3.17 -20.86
CA GLU A 496 -1.96 4.53 -20.27
C GLU A 496 -0.59 5.22 -20.24
N TYR A 497 -0.58 6.56 -20.12
CA TYR A 497 0.64 7.38 -20.23
C TYR A 497 0.81 8.35 -19.05
N HIS A 498 0.32 7.97 -17.87
CA HIS A 498 0.33 8.77 -16.66
C HIS A 498 1.27 8.18 -15.59
N HIS A 499 1.23 6.86 -15.36
CA HIS A 499 1.86 6.27 -14.17
C HIS A 499 2.40 4.83 -14.34
N ILE A 500 1.64 3.80 -13.97
CA ILE A 500 2.02 2.39 -13.82
C ILE A 500 2.67 1.80 -15.07
N ILE A 501 2.11 2.02 -16.26
CA ILE A 501 2.65 1.53 -17.54
C ILE A 501 3.99 2.21 -17.86
N PRO A 502 4.12 3.55 -17.81
CA PRO A 502 5.43 4.20 -17.84
C PRO A 502 6.44 3.56 -16.87
N TRP A 503 6.06 3.35 -15.60
CA TRP A 503 6.96 2.78 -14.60
C TRP A 503 7.34 1.32 -14.88
N TRP A 504 6.43 0.53 -15.45
CA TRP A 504 6.75 -0.83 -15.89
C TRP A 504 7.90 -0.83 -16.92
N TYR A 505 7.88 0.14 -17.83
CA TYR A 505 8.90 0.36 -18.84
C TYR A 505 10.09 1.19 -18.36
N ASN A 506 10.24 1.38 -17.04
CA ASN A 506 11.29 2.18 -16.43
C ASN A 506 11.34 3.62 -16.96
N ILE A 507 10.21 4.19 -17.36
CA ILE A 507 10.06 5.60 -17.72
C ILE A 507 9.76 6.39 -16.43
N PRO A 508 10.65 7.28 -15.96
CA PRO A 508 10.39 8.11 -14.80
C PRO A 508 9.27 9.09 -15.05
N THR A 509 8.37 9.26 -14.10
CA THR A 509 7.32 10.28 -14.16
C THR A 509 7.37 11.19 -12.95
N LEU A 510 6.95 12.44 -13.15
CA LEU A 510 6.70 13.38 -12.06
C LEU A 510 5.47 12.91 -11.25
N PHE A 511 4.57 12.13 -11.83
CA PHE A 511 3.45 11.58 -11.08
C PHE A 511 3.93 10.69 -9.91
N THR A 512 3.14 10.63 -8.84
CA THR A 512 3.42 9.76 -7.70
C THR A 512 2.14 9.15 -7.18
N TYR A 513 2.23 7.87 -6.79
CA TYR A 513 1.13 7.18 -6.14
C TYR A 513 1.56 6.64 -4.79
N THR A 514 1.25 7.37 -3.72
CA THR A 514 1.54 6.91 -2.35
C THR A 514 0.68 7.65 -1.34
N SER A 515 0.29 7.01 -0.23
CA SER A 515 -0.43 7.68 0.85
C SER A 515 0.46 8.52 1.77
N THR A 516 1.78 8.49 1.55
CA THR A 516 2.78 9.31 2.27
C THR A 516 3.52 10.25 1.32
N ILE A 517 2.79 10.92 0.42
CA ILE A 517 3.40 11.94 -0.42
C ILE A 517 4.06 12.97 0.48
N SER A 518 5.27 13.40 0.10
CA SER A 518 6.00 14.38 0.87
C SER A 518 5.33 15.76 0.76
N PRO A 519 5.05 16.44 1.88
CA PRO A 519 4.35 17.73 1.92
C PRO A 519 4.99 18.84 1.07
N ASP A 520 6.32 18.92 1.03
CA ASP A 520 7.10 19.85 0.20
C ASP A 520 6.91 19.60 -1.30
N TYR A 521 7.00 18.33 -1.71
CA TYR A 521 6.74 17.93 -3.09
C TYR A 521 5.31 18.27 -3.50
N TYR A 522 4.33 17.94 -2.65
CA TYR A 522 2.92 18.26 -2.89
C TYR A 522 2.70 19.76 -3.08
N LEU A 523 3.25 20.60 -2.20
CA LEU A 523 3.18 22.05 -2.34
C LEU A 523 3.79 22.52 -3.67
N LEU A 524 4.95 22.00 -4.03
CA LEU A 524 5.65 22.39 -5.26
C LEU A 524 4.82 22.06 -6.50
N VAL A 525 4.25 20.85 -6.61
CA VAL A 525 3.51 20.49 -7.82
C VAL A 525 2.10 21.09 -7.85
N THR A 526 1.38 21.10 -6.72
CA THR A 526 0.00 21.59 -6.73
C THR A 526 -0.14 23.10 -6.81
N ARG A 527 0.89 23.87 -6.43
CA ARG A 527 0.84 25.34 -6.51
C ARG A 527 1.36 25.89 -7.83
N PHE A 528 2.10 25.10 -8.60
CA PHE A 528 2.69 25.54 -9.87
C PHE A 528 2.21 24.77 -11.10
N LEU A 529 1.66 23.57 -10.94
CA LEU A 529 1.29 22.65 -12.03
C LEU A 529 -0.18 22.17 -11.94
N SER A 530 -0.96 22.71 -11.02
CA SER A 530 -2.40 22.42 -10.88
C SER A 530 -3.19 23.72 -10.85
N LEU A 531 -4.43 23.68 -11.32
CA LEU A 531 -5.36 24.78 -11.17
C LEU A 531 -5.81 24.87 -9.70
N GLN A 532 -6.13 26.09 -9.26
CA GLN A 532 -6.53 26.34 -7.88
C GLN A 532 -7.80 25.57 -7.47
N ASN A 533 -8.71 25.35 -8.43
CA ASN A 533 -9.97 24.65 -8.19
C ASN A 533 -9.85 23.12 -8.31
N ASP A 534 -8.69 22.58 -8.70
CA ASP A 534 -8.52 21.13 -8.82
C ASP A 534 -8.70 20.44 -7.48
N VAL A 535 -9.47 19.36 -7.48
CA VAL A 535 -9.78 18.57 -6.29
C VAL A 535 -8.66 17.55 -6.08
N GLN A 536 -7.78 17.86 -5.12
CA GLN A 536 -6.69 16.99 -4.74
C GLN A 536 -7.20 15.83 -3.87
N VAL A 537 -6.57 14.66 -4.03
CA VAL A 537 -6.79 13.50 -3.15
C VAL A 537 -5.48 13.13 -2.44
N LYS A 538 -5.60 12.49 -1.28
CA LYS A 538 -4.46 12.26 -0.36
C LYS A 538 -3.28 11.46 -0.91
N SER A 539 -3.49 10.70 -1.99
CA SER A 539 -2.50 9.75 -2.50
C SER A 539 -2.00 10.01 -3.91
N LEU A 540 -2.63 10.94 -4.63
CA LEU A 540 -2.46 11.14 -6.08
C LEU A 540 -2.64 12.63 -6.38
N PRO A 541 -1.56 13.41 -6.58
CA PRO A 541 -1.68 14.81 -6.94
C PRO A 541 -2.14 14.93 -8.39
N VAL A 542 -3.06 15.85 -8.64
CA VAL A 542 -3.67 16.09 -9.94
C VAL A 542 -2.91 17.22 -10.64
N LEU A 543 -2.35 16.97 -11.82
CA LEU A 543 -1.60 17.97 -12.60
C LEU A 543 -2.36 18.37 -13.87
N THR A 544 -2.54 19.67 -14.09
CA THR A 544 -3.42 20.21 -15.15
C THR A 544 -2.83 21.44 -15.84
N GLN A 545 -1.87 22.13 -15.22
CA GLN A 545 -1.34 23.39 -15.70
C GLN A 545 0.06 23.25 -16.28
N LEU A 546 0.26 23.83 -17.46
CA LEU A 546 1.58 23.96 -18.07
C LEU A 546 2.33 25.14 -17.45
N ASN A 547 3.41 24.85 -16.72
CA ASN A 547 4.40 25.85 -16.30
C ASN A 547 5.80 25.41 -16.76
N VAL A 548 6.22 25.91 -17.92
CA VAL A 548 7.47 25.51 -18.58
C VAL A 548 8.70 25.74 -17.70
N LYS A 549 8.78 26.89 -16.99
CA LYS A 549 9.91 27.22 -16.12
C LYS A 549 10.06 26.18 -15.00
N ILE A 550 8.95 25.86 -14.34
CA ILE A 550 8.92 24.90 -13.26
C ILE A 550 9.19 23.48 -13.76
N LEU A 551 8.57 23.05 -14.87
CA LEU A 551 8.82 21.71 -15.45
C LEU A 551 10.31 21.52 -15.80
N LYS A 552 10.96 22.53 -16.41
CA LYS A 552 12.41 22.50 -16.69
C LYS A 552 13.25 22.38 -15.41
N MET A 553 12.88 23.11 -14.35
CA MET A 553 13.53 23.07 -13.04
C MET A 553 13.40 21.69 -12.38
N LEU A 554 12.27 21.02 -12.57
CA LEU A 554 11.99 19.66 -12.09
C LEU A 554 12.63 18.56 -12.96
N GLY A 555 13.41 18.94 -13.99
CA GLY A 555 14.08 18.01 -14.90
C GLY A 555 13.12 17.24 -15.82
N VAL A 556 11.90 17.74 -16.02
CA VAL A 556 10.96 17.17 -16.99
C VAL A 556 11.51 17.37 -18.39
N ARG A 557 11.61 16.28 -19.15
CA ARG A 557 12.01 16.32 -20.56
C ARG A 557 10.83 16.11 -21.48
N VAL A 558 9.87 15.26 -21.11
CA VAL A 558 8.69 14.99 -21.93
C VAL A 558 7.43 15.44 -21.22
N VAL A 559 6.57 16.17 -21.93
CA VAL A 559 5.22 16.52 -21.46
C VAL A 559 4.20 15.75 -22.28
N VAL A 560 3.33 14.99 -21.60
CA VAL A 560 2.19 14.32 -22.21
C VAL A 560 0.91 15.08 -21.86
N SER A 561 0.00 15.22 -22.81
CA SER A 561 -1.23 15.98 -22.65
C SER A 561 -2.40 15.33 -23.40
N ASN A 562 -3.61 15.54 -22.88
CA ASN A 562 -4.87 15.17 -23.55
C ASN A 562 -5.39 16.25 -24.52
N LYS A 563 -4.64 17.35 -24.67
CA LYS A 563 -4.92 18.42 -25.64
C LYS A 563 -3.63 18.98 -26.26
N PRO A 564 -3.72 19.64 -27.43
CA PRO A 564 -2.61 20.39 -27.97
C PRO A 564 -2.11 21.46 -27.00
N LEU A 565 -0.79 21.59 -26.86
CA LEU A 565 -0.14 22.60 -26.02
C LEU A 565 0.59 23.61 -26.90
N ASN A 566 0.26 24.89 -26.76
CA ASN A 566 0.89 25.97 -27.51
C ASN A 566 1.99 26.61 -26.66
N SER A 567 3.25 26.25 -26.93
CA SER A 567 4.42 26.91 -26.34
C SER A 567 5.64 26.71 -27.22
N GLU A 568 6.41 27.77 -27.46
CA GLU A 568 7.65 27.71 -28.25
C GLU A 568 8.73 26.83 -27.62
N SER A 569 8.63 26.58 -26.31
CA SER A 569 9.53 25.69 -25.56
C SER A 569 9.20 24.20 -25.73
N LEU A 570 8.08 23.87 -26.39
CA LEU A 570 7.66 22.50 -26.64
C LEU A 570 7.86 22.14 -28.12
N GLN A 571 8.26 20.89 -28.37
CA GLN A 571 8.31 20.31 -29.70
C GLN A 571 7.47 19.04 -29.71
N LEU A 572 6.42 19.00 -30.54
CA LEU A 572 5.60 17.79 -30.69
C LEU A 572 6.47 16.64 -31.22
N ILE A 573 6.50 15.52 -30.50
CA ILE A 573 7.25 14.32 -30.88
C ILE A 573 6.34 13.17 -31.31
N SER A 574 5.09 13.16 -30.85
CA SER A 574 4.12 12.13 -31.20
C SER A 574 2.70 12.62 -30.90
N GLU A 575 1.77 12.19 -31.73
CA GLU A 575 0.33 12.34 -31.52
C GLU A 575 -0.32 10.97 -31.73
N SER A 576 -1.17 10.58 -30.80
CA SER A 576 -1.99 9.38 -30.89
C SER A 576 -3.34 9.73 -31.53
N PRO A 577 -3.91 8.85 -32.38
CA PRO A 577 -5.29 8.98 -32.86
C PRO A 577 -6.34 9.12 -31.76
N SER A 578 -6.02 8.70 -30.52
CA SER A 578 -6.89 8.85 -29.35
C SER A 578 -6.77 10.21 -28.64
N GLY A 579 -6.11 11.21 -29.26
CA GLY A 579 -5.98 12.55 -28.69
C GLY A 579 -4.95 12.65 -27.56
N VAL A 580 -3.89 11.84 -27.61
CA VAL A 580 -2.74 11.93 -26.69
C VAL A 580 -1.58 12.58 -27.41
N TYR A 581 -1.06 13.68 -26.85
CA TYR A 581 0.02 14.46 -27.41
C TYR A 581 1.26 14.32 -26.52
N ALA A 582 2.42 14.07 -27.11
CA ALA A 582 3.69 14.06 -26.40
C ALA A 582 4.64 15.10 -26.98
N TYR A 583 5.27 15.88 -26.11
CA TYR A 583 6.16 16.98 -26.45
C TYR A 583 7.52 16.83 -25.79
N ASP A 584 8.61 17.08 -26.52
CA ASP A 584 9.94 17.29 -25.94
C ASP A 584 10.06 18.74 -25.46
N LEU A 585 10.56 18.92 -24.25
CA LEU A 585 10.80 20.22 -23.65
C LEU A 585 12.21 20.68 -24.04
N LYS A 586 12.33 21.84 -24.68
CA LYS A 586 13.63 22.36 -25.14
C LYS A 586 14.52 22.76 -23.96
N ASN A 587 15.76 22.27 -23.96
CA ASN A 587 16.80 22.57 -22.96
C ASN A 587 16.34 22.35 -21.49
N PRO A 588 15.93 21.14 -21.10
CA PRO A 588 15.55 20.84 -19.72
C PRO A 588 16.81 20.63 -18.85
N TYR A 589 16.73 20.96 -17.56
CA TYR A 589 17.89 20.90 -16.65
C TYR A 589 18.02 19.52 -16.01
N ILE A 590 18.35 18.56 -16.86
CA ILE A 590 18.29 17.14 -16.52
C ILE A 590 19.28 16.80 -15.38
N SER A 591 20.54 17.19 -15.51
CA SER A 591 21.54 16.90 -14.46
C SER A 591 21.63 17.99 -13.38
N GLY A 592 20.62 18.87 -13.32
CA GLY A 592 20.63 20.04 -12.45
C GLY A 592 21.19 21.30 -13.10
N PHE A 593 21.23 22.38 -12.32
CA PHE A 593 21.69 23.70 -12.72
C PHE A 593 22.44 24.39 -11.58
N SER A 594 23.29 25.37 -11.91
CA SER A 594 23.92 26.24 -10.92
C SER A 594 23.37 27.65 -11.05
N PRO A 595 22.67 28.16 -10.02
CA PRO A 595 22.08 29.49 -10.06
C PRO A 595 23.18 30.56 -9.99
N GLY A 596 22.95 31.69 -10.66
CA GLY A 596 23.83 32.86 -10.62
C GLY A 596 23.68 33.70 -9.34
N SER A 597 22.49 33.67 -8.73
CA SER A 597 22.17 34.34 -7.48
C SER A 597 21.35 33.43 -6.55
N VAL A 598 21.37 33.75 -5.27
CA VAL A 598 20.63 33.01 -4.25
C VAL A 598 19.81 33.97 -3.42
N THR A 599 18.51 33.68 -3.26
CA THR A 599 17.62 34.38 -2.34
C THR A 599 17.43 33.55 -1.08
N LEU A 600 17.82 34.10 0.07
CA LEU A 600 17.57 33.47 1.37
C LEU A 600 16.14 33.81 1.81
N CYS A 601 15.28 32.81 1.90
CA CYS A 601 13.93 32.95 2.44
C CYS A 601 13.84 32.30 3.82
N THR A 602 13.03 32.88 4.70
CA THR A 602 12.81 32.34 6.06
C THR A 602 11.48 31.59 6.20
N SER A 603 10.59 31.71 5.22
CA SER A 603 9.29 31.05 5.20
C SER A 603 8.89 30.54 3.81
N LEU A 604 7.91 29.64 3.77
CA LEU A 604 7.29 29.20 2.53
C LEU A 604 6.49 30.32 1.85
N GLU A 605 5.82 31.19 2.61
CA GLU A 605 5.10 32.34 2.05
C GLU A 605 6.03 33.25 1.25
N GLU A 606 7.20 33.59 1.83
CA GLU A 606 8.22 34.38 1.16
C GLU A 606 8.78 33.65 -0.08
N THR A 607 9.02 32.34 0.05
CA THR A 607 9.44 31.50 -1.08
C THR A 607 8.46 31.57 -2.24
N PHE A 608 7.17 31.35 -1.96
CA PHE A 608 6.15 31.36 -3.00
C PHE A 608 6.01 32.74 -3.62
N ARG A 609 6.04 33.83 -2.83
CA ARG A 609 6.04 35.20 -3.36
C ARG A 609 7.18 35.43 -4.36
N VAL A 610 8.39 34.95 -4.04
CA VAL A 610 9.56 35.05 -4.95
C VAL A 610 9.36 34.18 -6.19
N MET A 611 8.96 32.92 -6.02
CA MET A 611 8.88 31.96 -7.12
C MET A 611 7.68 32.17 -8.05
N THR A 612 6.62 32.85 -7.59
CA THR A 612 5.46 33.22 -8.41
C THR A 612 5.65 34.55 -9.15
N ASP A 613 6.70 35.31 -8.84
CA ASP A 613 7.03 36.53 -9.58
C ASP A 613 7.28 36.17 -11.07
N PRO A 614 6.61 36.82 -12.04
CA PRO A 614 6.84 36.57 -13.46
C PRO A 614 8.31 36.73 -13.89
N ALA A 615 9.07 37.62 -13.23
CA ALA A 615 10.49 37.85 -13.46
C ALA A 615 11.39 36.77 -12.83
N TYR A 616 10.85 35.91 -11.97
CA TYR A 616 11.61 34.80 -11.40
C TYR A 616 12.05 33.83 -12.50
N ASP A 617 13.35 33.58 -12.52
CA ASP A 617 13.98 32.56 -13.33
C ASP A 617 14.73 31.60 -12.41
N PRO A 618 14.24 30.36 -12.21
CA PRO A 618 14.86 29.40 -11.30
C PRO A 618 16.30 29.07 -11.67
N PHE A 619 16.71 29.30 -12.92
CA PHE A 619 18.05 28.97 -13.41
C PHE A 619 19.08 30.03 -13.08
N ASN A 620 18.63 31.27 -12.87
CA ASN A 620 19.49 32.38 -12.49
C ASN A 620 19.36 32.69 -11.00
N ASN A 621 18.18 32.51 -10.40
CA ASN A 621 17.95 32.75 -8.97
C ASN A 621 17.32 31.51 -8.32
N THR A 622 17.95 30.98 -7.26
CA THR A 622 17.36 29.91 -6.45
C THR A 622 17.00 30.42 -5.05
N VAL A 623 15.94 29.87 -4.47
CA VAL A 623 15.59 30.09 -3.07
C VAL A 623 16.27 29.04 -2.18
N VAL A 624 16.87 29.49 -1.08
CA VAL A 624 17.44 28.66 0.00
C VAL A 624 16.83 29.03 1.35
N TYR A 625 16.98 28.14 2.33
CA TYR A 625 16.43 28.32 3.69
C TYR A 625 17.49 28.45 4.79
N GLU A 626 18.75 28.51 4.38
CA GLU A 626 19.90 28.68 5.24
C GLU A 626 21.01 29.43 4.48
N PRO A 627 21.92 30.12 5.19
CA PRO A 627 22.99 30.87 4.55
C PRO A 627 23.89 30.00 3.66
N VAL A 628 24.27 30.56 2.52
CA VAL A 628 25.25 29.99 1.58
C VAL A 628 26.41 30.98 1.36
N PRO A 629 27.59 30.53 0.90
CA PRO A 629 28.69 31.44 0.57
C PRO A 629 28.28 32.48 -0.47
N ALA A 630 28.74 33.73 -0.32
CA ALA A 630 28.38 34.82 -1.25
C ALA A 630 28.99 34.67 -2.65
N ASN A 631 30.20 34.09 -2.74
CA ASN A 631 30.95 33.95 -3.98
C ASN A 631 30.80 32.51 -4.51
N LEU A 632 29.67 32.23 -5.16
CA LEU A 632 29.43 30.95 -5.84
C LEU A 632 29.90 31.03 -7.29
N THR A 633 30.60 29.99 -7.73
CA THR A 633 30.97 29.76 -9.13
C THR A 633 30.00 28.77 -9.76
N ARG A 634 29.88 28.81 -11.09
CA ARG A 634 29.00 27.90 -11.83
C ARG A 634 29.62 26.49 -11.85
N ALA A 635 28.82 25.46 -11.58
CA ALA A 635 29.24 24.09 -11.80
C ALA A 635 29.24 23.75 -13.29
N GLU A 636 30.20 22.94 -13.69
CA GLU A 636 30.43 22.47 -15.04
C GLU A 636 30.18 20.97 -15.14
N ASN A 637 29.68 20.56 -16.31
CA ASN A 637 29.45 19.16 -16.67
C ASN A 637 28.72 18.32 -15.59
N PRO A 638 27.62 18.82 -14.99
CA PRO A 638 26.91 18.05 -14.01
C PRO A 638 26.35 16.78 -14.66
N THR A 639 26.49 15.64 -13.99
CA THR A 639 25.95 14.36 -14.44
C THR A 639 25.30 13.62 -13.28
N LEU A 640 24.17 12.96 -13.58
CA LEU A 640 23.38 12.21 -12.63
C LEU A 640 23.18 10.78 -13.16
N TYR A 641 23.46 9.78 -12.32
CA TYR A 641 23.29 8.35 -12.67
C TYR A 641 22.49 7.64 -11.58
N TRP A 642 21.50 6.87 -11.97
CA TRP A 642 20.71 6.07 -11.04
C TRP A 642 21.21 4.63 -11.01
N SER A 643 21.31 4.04 -9.83
CA SER A 643 21.68 2.63 -9.66
C SER A 643 20.98 2.03 -8.45
N LYS A 644 21.11 0.71 -8.27
CA LYS A 644 20.65 0.02 -7.04
C LYS A 644 21.26 0.54 -5.74
N LYS A 645 22.42 1.21 -5.82
CA LYS A 645 23.12 1.77 -4.66
C LYS A 645 22.62 3.18 -4.30
N GLY A 646 21.93 3.86 -5.21
CA GLY A 646 21.52 5.25 -5.05
C GLY A 646 21.83 6.09 -6.28
N VAL A 647 21.84 7.40 -6.08
CA VAL A 647 22.08 8.42 -7.12
C VAL A 647 23.54 8.84 -7.09
N LYS A 648 24.28 8.58 -8.16
CA LYS A 648 25.62 9.13 -8.33
C LYS A 648 25.54 10.50 -8.97
N VAL A 649 26.18 11.49 -8.36
CA VAL A 649 26.26 12.86 -8.88
C VAL A 649 27.72 13.23 -9.06
N LYS A 650 28.06 13.77 -10.24
CA LYS A 650 29.38 14.35 -10.51
C LYS A 650 29.25 15.75 -11.09
N ALA A 651 30.16 16.63 -10.71
CA ALA A 651 30.31 17.96 -11.30
C ALA A 651 31.71 18.51 -10.95
N THR A 652 32.15 19.52 -11.67
CA THR A 652 33.38 20.28 -11.36
C THR A 652 33.04 21.77 -11.25
N ALA A 653 33.84 22.54 -10.54
CA ALA A 653 33.70 24.00 -10.46
C ALA A 653 35.06 24.65 -10.22
N PRO A 654 35.29 25.90 -10.65
CA PRO A 654 36.54 26.62 -10.34
C PRO A 654 36.72 26.96 -8.84
N GLY A 655 35.65 26.89 -8.05
CA GLY A 655 35.66 27.11 -6.61
C GLY A 655 34.38 26.62 -5.98
N LYS A 656 33.93 27.27 -4.90
CA LYS A 656 32.67 26.93 -4.24
C LYS A 656 31.51 27.08 -5.20
N SER A 657 30.63 26.08 -5.26
CA SER A 657 29.47 26.08 -6.13
C SER A 657 28.24 25.51 -5.43
N LEU A 658 27.07 25.94 -5.90
CA LEU A 658 25.78 25.34 -5.58
C LEU A 658 25.24 24.67 -6.83
N LEU A 659 25.05 23.35 -6.78
CA LEU A 659 24.37 22.59 -7.81
C LEU A 659 22.98 22.20 -7.31
N VAL A 660 21.93 22.68 -7.97
CA VAL A 660 20.53 22.30 -7.69
C VAL A 660 20.14 21.17 -8.64
N ILE A 661 19.75 20.02 -8.11
CA ILE A 661 19.38 18.83 -8.90
C ILE A 661 17.89 18.51 -8.77
N PRO A 662 17.28 17.86 -9.78
CA PRO A 662 15.87 17.44 -9.76
C PRO A 662 15.65 16.18 -8.90
N LEU A 663 16.18 16.20 -7.67
CA LEU A 663 16.01 15.18 -6.65
C LEU A 663 15.42 15.85 -5.41
N GLN A 664 14.45 15.20 -4.77
CA GLN A 664 13.82 15.75 -3.58
C GLN A 664 14.82 15.80 -2.40
N TYR A 665 14.92 16.95 -1.75
CA TYR A 665 15.64 17.07 -0.49
C TYR A 665 14.88 16.39 0.65
N THR A 666 15.61 15.68 1.50
CA THR A 666 15.09 15.09 2.73
C THR A 666 16.24 14.81 3.69
N ASN A 667 15.97 14.86 4.98
CA ASN A 667 16.88 14.42 6.04
C ASN A 667 17.01 12.88 6.11
N CYS A 668 16.32 12.15 5.23
CA CYS A 668 16.28 10.68 5.15
C CYS A 668 17.40 10.07 4.27
N ILE A 669 18.31 10.87 3.74
CA ILE A 669 19.42 10.42 2.87
C ILE A 669 20.76 10.46 3.59
N ARG A 670 21.71 9.69 3.05
CA ARG A 670 23.14 9.72 3.40
C ARG A 670 23.94 10.02 2.14
N VAL A 671 25.01 10.78 2.30
CA VAL A 671 26.00 11.01 1.24
C VAL A 671 27.22 10.14 1.48
N LYS A 672 27.60 9.38 0.45
CA LYS A 672 28.89 8.73 0.35
C LYS A 672 29.77 9.52 -0.61
N VAL A 673 30.89 10.02 -0.11
CA VAL A 673 31.87 10.73 -0.94
C VAL A 673 32.80 9.70 -1.59
N ASN A 674 32.92 9.76 -2.91
CA ASN A 674 33.72 8.78 -3.68
C ASN A 674 35.13 9.28 -3.99
N ASN A 675 35.37 10.58 -3.87
CA ASN A 675 36.68 11.22 -3.96
C ASN A 675 37.16 11.71 -2.57
N GLN A 676 38.32 12.36 -2.52
CA GLN A 676 38.83 13.06 -1.32
C GLN A 676 38.74 14.57 -1.54
N PRO A 677 37.55 15.19 -1.38
CA PRO A 677 37.40 16.62 -1.61
C PRO A 677 38.07 17.41 -0.48
N LYS A 678 38.51 18.63 -0.78
CA LYS A 678 39.04 19.56 0.23
C LYS A 678 38.02 19.88 1.32
N VAL A 679 36.75 19.98 0.93
CA VAL A 679 35.61 20.26 1.82
C VAL A 679 34.52 19.24 1.54
N ALA A 680 33.97 18.63 2.60
CA ALA A 680 32.87 17.69 2.45
C ALA A 680 31.63 18.40 1.87
N PRO A 681 30.98 17.83 0.84
CA PRO A 681 29.81 18.43 0.23
C PRO A 681 28.64 18.47 1.22
N ARG A 682 27.85 19.54 1.17
CA ARG A 682 26.70 19.77 2.05
C ARG A 682 25.42 19.79 1.24
N LEU A 683 24.44 18.99 1.66
CA LEU A 683 23.10 19.00 1.08
C LEU A 683 22.25 20.06 1.76
N ILE A 684 21.50 20.83 0.96
CA ILE A 684 20.61 21.89 1.44
C ILE A 684 19.26 21.81 0.69
N ARG A 685 18.20 22.29 1.33
CA ARG A 685 16.89 22.44 0.67
C ARG A 685 16.87 23.68 -0.21
N THR A 686 16.34 23.54 -1.42
CA THR A 686 16.19 24.61 -2.40
C THR A 686 14.81 24.57 -3.05
N ASN A 687 14.28 25.73 -3.46
CA ASN A 687 13.04 25.84 -4.24
C ASN A 687 11.91 24.92 -3.71
N VAL A 688 11.59 25.06 -2.42
CA VAL A 688 10.62 24.24 -1.66
C VAL A 688 11.08 22.80 -1.42
N ALA A 689 11.32 22.01 -2.48
CA ALA A 689 11.51 20.56 -2.36
C ALA A 689 12.80 20.03 -3.00
N LEU A 690 13.52 20.82 -3.79
CA LEU A 690 14.71 20.37 -4.54
C LEU A 690 15.95 20.31 -3.66
N MET A 691 16.87 19.44 -4.04
CA MET A 691 18.16 19.28 -3.38
C MET A 691 19.22 20.18 -4.02
N GLY A 692 19.78 21.07 -3.20
CA GLY A 692 21.02 21.78 -3.48
C GLY A 692 22.22 21.03 -2.91
N ILE A 693 23.33 21.02 -3.64
CA ILE A 693 24.61 20.44 -3.23
C ILE A 693 25.63 21.57 -3.24
N LEU A 694 26.09 21.97 -2.06
CA LEU A 694 27.23 22.86 -1.90
C LEU A 694 28.51 22.04 -1.91
N PHE A 695 29.44 22.37 -2.79
CA PHE A 695 30.73 21.69 -2.92
C PHE A 695 31.83 22.68 -3.32
N ASP A 696 33.08 22.22 -3.30
CA ASP A 696 34.26 23.00 -3.67
C ASP A 696 35.12 22.19 -4.63
N GLU A 697 35.39 22.75 -5.80
CA GLU A 697 36.16 22.15 -6.89
C GLU A 697 35.54 20.87 -7.50
N ASP A 698 35.72 19.71 -6.87
CA ASP A 698 35.33 18.41 -7.44
C ASP A 698 34.23 17.73 -6.64
N LEU A 699 33.10 17.43 -7.31
CA LEU A 699 32.01 16.64 -6.78
C LEU A 699 32.02 15.23 -7.39
N ASP A 700 32.23 14.20 -6.57
CA ASP A 700 31.85 12.82 -6.90
C ASP A 700 31.23 12.18 -5.66
N ILE A 701 29.90 12.12 -5.62
CA ILE A 701 29.16 11.56 -4.50
C ILE A 701 28.14 10.52 -4.94
N THR A 702 27.72 9.69 -4.00
CA THR A 702 26.55 8.83 -4.11
C THR A 702 25.57 9.17 -2.98
N ILE A 703 24.35 9.55 -3.36
CA ILE A 703 23.24 9.85 -2.46
C ILE A 703 22.42 8.57 -2.30
N GLU A 704 22.32 8.07 -1.08
CA GLU A 704 21.65 6.82 -0.75
C GLU A 704 20.51 7.12 0.24
N SER A 705 19.43 6.33 0.20
CA SER A 705 18.47 6.37 1.29
C SER A 705 19.11 5.84 2.57
N SER A 706 18.69 6.38 3.70
CA SER A 706 19.13 5.94 5.03
C SER A 706 17.97 5.69 5.99
N TYR A 707 16.72 5.88 5.56
CA TYR A 707 15.53 5.81 6.40
C TYR A 707 14.98 4.39 6.53
N GLY A 708 14.97 3.84 7.73
CA GLY A 708 14.43 2.52 8.06
C GLY A 708 14.13 2.39 9.55
N PRO A 709 13.53 1.27 10.01
CA PRO A 709 13.14 1.08 11.41
C PRO A 709 14.32 1.01 12.38
N LEU A 710 15.54 0.81 11.86
CA LEU A 710 16.79 0.74 12.63
C LEU A 710 17.86 1.72 12.11
N SER A 711 17.54 2.57 11.14
CA SER A 711 18.49 3.50 10.51
C SER A 711 17.83 4.84 10.27
N ASN A 712 18.43 5.92 10.78
CA ASN A 712 17.92 7.29 10.64
C ASN A 712 16.40 7.44 10.93
N VAL A 713 15.90 6.78 11.97
CA VAL A 713 14.46 6.71 12.31
C VAL A 713 13.80 8.09 12.51
N PHE A 714 14.59 9.11 12.84
CA PHE A 714 14.12 10.48 13.03
C PHE A 714 14.13 11.33 11.75
N GLY A 715 14.62 10.81 10.62
CA GLY A 715 14.77 11.57 9.37
C GLY A 715 13.47 12.27 8.95
N ARG A 716 12.35 11.55 8.92
CA ARG A 716 11.04 12.13 8.59
C ARG A 716 10.51 13.13 9.62
N PHE A 717 10.81 12.93 10.91
CA PHE A 717 10.49 13.95 11.92
C PHE A 717 11.29 15.23 11.73
N LYS A 718 12.56 15.14 11.33
CA LYS A 718 13.35 16.32 10.98
C LYS A 718 12.74 17.07 9.81
N ASP A 719 12.35 16.35 8.75
CA ASP A 719 11.64 16.95 7.61
C ASP A 719 10.33 17.65 8.06
N TYR A 720 9.54 17.01 8.92
CA TYR A 720 8.30 17.56 9.48
C TYR A 720 8.52 18.85 10.26
N TRP A 721 9.48 18.85 11.18
CA TRP A 721 9.77 20.04 11.99
C TRP A 721 10.40 21.17 11.18
N GLU A 722 11.21 20.85 10.17
CA GLU A 722 11.76 21.82 9.24
C GLU A 722 10.65 22.53 8.45
N LEU A 723 9.70 21.78 7.87
CA LEU A 723 8.57 22.35 7.15
C LEU A 723 7.64 23.18 8.04
N LYS A 724 7.40 22.73 9.27
CA LYS A 724 6.67 23.51 10.28
C LYS A 724 7.39 24.81 10.62
N ARG A 725 8.71 24.78 10.80
CA ARG A 725 9.53 25.98 11.04
C ARG A 725 9.41 26.99 9.90
N LEU A 726 9.28 26.52 8.66
CA LEU A 726 9.06 27.36 7.48
C LEU A 726 7.61 27.88 7.32
N GLY A 727 6.73 27.63 8.30
CA GLY A 727 5.38 28.19 8.34
C GLY A 727 4.35 27.46 7.46
N CYS A 728 4.56 26.17 7.14
CA CYS A 728 3.69 25.43 6.22
C CYS A 728 2.21 25.40 6.63
N GLN A 729 1.89 25.44 7.93
CA GLN A 729 0.51 25.42 8.44
C GLN A 729 -0.22 26.77 8.26
N ASN A 730 0.53 27.88 8.33
CA ASN A 730 -0.02 29.23 8.16
C ASN A 730 -0.31 29.50 6.68
N TYR A 731 0.45 28.89 5.77
CA TYR A 731 0.28 29.03 4.34
C TYR A 731 -1.09 28.53 3.83
N THR A 732 -1.63 27.48 4.45
CA THR A 732 -2.97 26.95 4.11
C THR A 732 -4.09 27.94 4.47
N GLN A 733 -3.89 28.74 5.52
CA GLN A 733 -4.81 29.83 5.89
C GLN A 733 -4.63 31.06 4.99
N PHE A 734 -3.39 31.38 4.63
CA PHE A 734 -3.05 32.48 3.73
C PHE A 734 -3.74 32.37 2.36
N LEU A 735 -3.71 31.18 1.73
CA LEU A 735 -4.35 30.95 0.42
C LEU A 735 -5.89 31.05 0.47
N ARG A 736 -6.51 30.78 1.63
CA ARG A 736 -7.96 30.94 1.80
C ARG A 736 -8.39 32.39 2.00
N GLY A 737 -7.48 33.26 2.44
CA GLY A 737 -7.76 34.68 2.70
C GLY A 737 -7.46 35.62 1.54
N LYS A 738 -6.72 35.19 0.51
CA LYS A 738 -6.27 36.04 -0.60
C LYS A 738 -6.19 35.27 -1.93
N PRO A 739 -7.32 35.05 -2.64
CA PRO A 739 -7.33 34.39 -3.95
C PRO A 739 -6.52 35.15 -5.02
N ASP A 740 -6.30 36.45 -4.86
CA ASP A 740 -5.69 37.32 -5.88
C ASP A 740 -4.14 37.30 -5.93
N ILE A 741 -3.47 36.51 -5.08
CA ILE A 741 -1.98 36.45 -5.03
C ILE A 741 -1.40 35.45 -6.03
N LEU A 742 -2.22 34.55 -6.56
CA LEU A 742 -1.81 33.68 -7.66
C LEU A 742 -2.08 34.38 -8.99
N PRO A 743 -1.15 34.35 -9.97
CA PRO A 743 -1.37 34.98 -11.27
C PRO A 743 -2.65 34.41 -11.90
N PRO A 744 -3.48 35.25 -12.56
CA PRO A 744 -4.71 34.79 -13.18
C PRO A 744 -4.40 33.66 -14.19
N PRO A 745 -5.23 32.61 -14.23
CA PRO A 745 -5.03 31.50 -15.13
C PRO A 745 -5.12 32.00 -16.58
N GLY A 746 -3.99 31.95 -17.31
CA GLY A 746 -3.99 32.19 -18.75
C GLY A 746 -3.81 33.63 -19.22
N GLY A 747 -3.14 34.50 -18.47
CA GLY A 747 -2.60 35.72 -19.06
C GLY A 747 -1.68 35.36 -20.25
N PRO A 748 -1.84 35.97 -21.44
CA PRO A 748 -0.92 35.73 -22.55
C PRO A 748 0.47 36.19 -22.11
N MET A 749 1.41 35.24 -22.04
CA MET A 749 2.84 35.48 -21.88
C MET A 749 3.55 35.18 -23.19
#